data_AF-A0A3B8YF67-F1
#
_entry.id   AF-A0A3B8YF67-F1
#
_cell.length_a   1.000
_cell.length_b   1.000
_cell.length_c   1.000
_cell.angle_alpha   90.00
_cell.angle_beta   90.00
_cell.angle_gamma   90.00
#
_symmetry.space_group_name_H-M   'P 1'
#
loop_
_entity.id
_entity.type
_entity.pdbx_description
1 polymer ?
#
loop_
_entity_poly.entity_id
_entity_poly.type
_entity_poly.pdbx_seq_one_letter_code
_entity_poly.pdbx_strand_id
1 'polypeptide(L)'
;MKVLIADFDLFKKVGGGQTFYRSIIKKNPHIDFYYIAQKEPLDTNRPNNAKAIPYVEKMLLTDFKNFFEVTPPKWVERAFVMAANIAASVENQQFDLIDVPDYEQWGMFLRPALNSCQVSFDKIALSMHGKISKTLRLDWFDFGQDNIPLDLQEKMQYKAVDIRYGISKSYLEEWQEFSNLDSHYYHPLHFIDLPKPTQALPSESPPSLNFIGRTEKRKGPDIFIDLVWWLPCFRYNKASIIGPHSFNYNQSISSQDYLEKMLENRHNDLAILPPMKRSELAELFGSKSITVLPSRYDTLNLLGLESLFSGCPTAIGSGAGVCRFLKDTFPQVPFVTIDVNNAYASIPEISEILANYKDYRDNLVDILSSANLEVSEPELSTIYEVTSKFDSETRDQLEQWYAQLLAYWDSTQLGFRINDLPGIKVTKSQIKSTIKPVYKQIKQTLGKAKAKLKEPLKEASNAQIIKSPKLVERYKKTFIASELNQKDLGNKVKECWKVGSSYRIDRVRLWREIARIEELRGNELVSATYKLRAMRLLDGDRFGDLTFVKRTLEQKGFSRESQVIQAMYGKSAERESQCLALIEESFNNNLHNQTWKYEIIDDRREKSEYRVSMIVSLYNAAEKLPLFLKTLQSQTLMQSGDAEIILVDSGSPGDEYQVFQQLAPDLGLSMLYVRSHGRETIQTAWNRGISLSRAPYLCFLGVDETILPDCLEVLAQELDQDSTLDWVIGHSLVTNVDQQGSWVNDIMPYHRTPYKQDLIYLETCYLSWVGALYRRSIHERFGYYDGTFRGAGDTEFKSRVLPFIKSKVVDRTLGVFWNYPDERTTQSPQAEIEDMRAWYLHRTLAGVRYAFANRKVEELEQLIYLSLCYRKSYCRHTSTDLEYAYNLSLYLKEIAPESPALKYFKGIEILLNAYRQLDWMPKLSRFSPLSRVLETRKLAQKIQQEHLTSWNRERSLGLQPTYTIFNDNRHEQHAFLWFTEVEKSE
;
A
#
# COMPACT_ATOMS: atom_id res chain seq x y z
N MET A 1 29.94 37.04 23.01
CA MET A 1 28.53 36.65 23.07
C MET A 1 28.42 35.29 23.74
N LYS A 2 27.52 35.12 24.72
CA LYS A 2 27.19 33.88 25.40
C LYS A 2 25.84 33.36 24.91
N VAL A 3 25.81 32.16 24.35
CA VAL A 3 24.60 31.54 23.77
C VAL A 3 24.27 30.26 24.52
N LEU A 4 23.05 30.12 25.02
CA LEU A 4 22.56 28.85 25.57
C LEU A 4 21.78 28.09 24.49
N ILE A 5 22.29 26.95 24.04
CA ILE A 5 21.57 26.00 23.21
C ILE A 5 20.66 25.17 24.12
N ALA A 6 19.35 25.36 24.00
CA ALA A 6 18.30 24.64 24.73
C ALA A 6 18.04 23.24 24.15
N ASP A 7 19.12 22.47 23.95
CA ASP A 7 19.14 21.06 23.57
C ASP A 7 20.12 20.28 24.47
N PHE A 8 20.02 18.96 24.43
CA PHE A 8 20.64 18.05 25.39
C PHE A 8 21.69 17.15 24.77
N ASP A 9 22.81 16.95 25.48
CA ASP A 9 23.84 15.93 25.18
C ASP A 9 24.44 16.06 23.76
N LEU A 10 24.76 17.30 23.34
CA LEU A 10 25.17 17.63 21.98
C LEU A 10 26.37 16.81 21.46
N PHE A 11 27.30 16.40 22.33
CA PHE A 11 28.51 15.67 21.93
C PHE A 11 28.40 14.16 22.16
N LYS A 12 27.34 13.69 22.83
CA LYS A 12 27.03 12.26 22.99
C LYS A 12 25.96 11.76 22.02
N LYS A 13 24.93 12.55 21.71
CA LYS A 13 23.84 12.14 20.83
C LYS A 13 24.21 12.26 19.34
N VAL A 14 23.73 11.30 18.55
CA VAL A 14 23.84 11.30 17.10
C VAL A 14 22.48 11.68 16.50
N GLY A 15 22.42 12.78 15.77
CA GLY A 15 21.22 13.28 15.11
C GLY A 15 21.54 14.47 14.21
N GLY A 16 20.61 14.82 13.30
CA GLY A 16 20.78 15.91 12.34
C GLY A 16 20.95 17.26 13.03
N GLY A 17 20.06 17.60 13.96
CA GLY A 17 20.13 18.83 14.75
C GLY A 17 21.40 18.91 15.61
N GLN A 18 21.79 17.81 16.27
CA GLN A 18 23.03 17.79 17.05
C GLN A 18 24.27 17.93 16.16
N THR A 19 24.24 17.39 14.93
CA THR A 19 25.32 17.59 13.96
C THR A 19 25.42 19.05 13.52
N PHE A 20 24.28 19.69 13.29
CA PHE A 20 24.21 21.13 13.01
C PHE A 20 24.82 21.95 14.15
N TYR A 21 24.37 21.76 15.40
CA TYR A 21 24.87 22.53 16.54
C TYR A 21 26.36 22.32 16.81
N ARG A 22 26.87 21.08 16.68
CA ARG A 22 28.31 20.83 16.77
C ARG A 22 29.10 21.60 15.69
N SER A 23 28.52 21.75 14.50
CA SER A 23 29.19 22.44 13.41
C SER A 23 29.19 23.95 13.60
N ILE A 24 28.08 24.56 14.02
CA ILE A 24 28.06 26.01 14.30
C ILE A 24 29.00 26.36 15.45
N ILE A 25 29.10 25.52 16.49
CA ILE A 25 30.06 25.69 17.59
C ILE A 25 31.49 25.74 17.03
N LYS A 26 31.85 24.79 16.15
CA LYS A 26 33.19 24.69 15.57
C LYS A 26 33.50 25.86 14.64
N LYS A 27 32.53 26.33 13.85
CA LYS A 27 32.70 27.40 12.84
C LYS A 27 32.66 28.80 13.45
N ASN A 28 32.14 28.96 14.66
CA ASN A 28 32.03 30.25 15.36
C ASN A 28 32.84 30.28 16.67
N PRO A 29 34.19 30.22 16.62
CA PRO A 29 35.04 30.15 17.82
C PRO A 29 34.99 31.41 18.69
N HIS A 30 34.40 32.50 18.19
CA HIS A 30 34.24 33.78 18.88
C HIS A 30 32.96 33.87 19.74
N ILE A 31 32.07 32.86 19.65
CA ILE A 31 30.84 32.75 20.44
C ILE A 31 31.03 31.67 21.50
N ASP A 32 30.76 32.01 22.77
CA ASP A 32 30.72 31.07 23.87
C ASP A 32 29.37 30.34 23.91
N PHE A 33 29.34 29.07 23.53
CA PHE A 33 28.14 28.22 23.57
C PHE A 33 28.05 27.43 24.87
N TYR A 34 26.84 27.39 25.42
CA TYR A 34 26.45 26.60 26.57
C TYR A 34 25.34 25.63 26.16
N TYR A 35 25.29 24.43 26.71
CA TYR A 35 24.23 23.45 26.42
C TYR A 35 24.01 22.52 27.61
N ILE A 36 22.89 21.80 27.61
CA ILE A 36 22.50 20.96 28.75
C ILE A 36 23.08 19.55 28.60
N ALA A 37 23.73 19.04 29.65
CA ALA A 37 24.25 17.68 29.74
C ALA A 37 23.41 16.87 30.76
N GLN A 38 22.64 15.91 30.25
CA GLN A 38 21.80 15.03 31.07
C GLN A 38 22.43 13.63 31.21
N LYS A 39 22.87 13.05 30.10
CA LYS A 39 23.53 11.74 30.04
C LYS A 39 24.96 11.84 29.55
N GLU A 40 25.36 12.98 29.02
CA GLU A 40 26.73 13.26 28.60
C GLU A 40 27.66 13.46 29.81
N PRO A 41 28.77 12.72 29.91
CA PRO A 41 29.81 12.99 30.91
C PRO A 41 30.41 14.39 30.75
N LEU A 42 30.61 15.11 31.85
CA LEU A 42 31.14 16.48 31.84
C LEU A 42 32.60 16.56 31.35
N ASP A 43 33.31 15.45 31.26
CA ASP A 43 34.67 15.31 30.72
C ASP A 43 34.71 14.92 29.22
N THR A 44 33.55 14.81 28.56
CA THR A 44 33.49 14.53 27.10
C THR A 44 34.25 15.60 26.31
N ASN A 45 35.08 15.17 25.35
CA ASN A 45 35.87 16.06 24.52
C ASN A 45 34.98 17.01 23.68
N ARG A 46 35.26 18.31 23.74
CA ARG A 46 34.49 19.37 23.07
C ARG A 46 35.37 20.59 22.75
N PRO A 47 34.98 21.43 21.77
CA PRO A 47 35.66 22.70 21.48
C PRO A 47 35.74 23.62 22.71
N ASN A 48 36.78 24.46 22.79
CA ASN A 48 37.01 25.36 23.93
C ASN A 48 35.86 26.35 24.15
N ASN A 49 35.13 26.71 23.10
CA ASN A 49 33.98 27.59 23.15
C ASN A 49 32.65 26.85 23.44
N ALA A 50 32.68 25.58 23.83
CA ALA A 50 31.51 24.79 24.20
C ALA A 50 31.55 24.36 25.67
N LYS A 51 30.55 24.79 26.45
CA LYS A 51 30.47 24.56 27.91
C LYS A 51 29.23 23.74 28.25
N ALA A 52 29.42 22.58 28.89
CA ALA A 52 28.33 21.72 29.33
C ALA A 52 27.77 22.18 30.68
N ILE A 53 26.45 22.29 30.80
CA ILE A 53 25.73 22.60 32.04
C ILE A 53 25.00 21.34 32.53
N PRO A 54 25.21 20.87 33.78
CA PRO A 54 24.50 19.71 34.30
C PRO A 54 22.97 19.92 34.33
N TYR A 55 22.22 18.93 33.85
CA TYR A 55 20.76 18.96 33.91
C TYR A 55 20.23 18.85 35.34
N VAL A 56 19.31 19.75 35.71
CA VAL A 56 18.59 19.76 36.98
C VAL A 56 17.12 19.43 36.71
N GLU A 57 16.66 18.26 37.19
CA GLU A 57 15.25 17.85 37.13
C GLU A 57 14.50 18.38 38.36
N LYS A 58 13.82 19.53 38.22
CA LYS A 58 13.04 20.17 39.28
C LYS A 58 11.58 19.71 39.28
N MET A 59 11.00 19.49 38.11
CA MET A 59 9.60 19.09 37.90
C MET A 59 9.51 17.77 37.14
N LEU A 60 8.48 16.97 37.48
CA LEU A 60 8.19 15.71 36.80
C LEU A 60 6.83 15.77 36.10
N LEU A 61 6.73 15.11 34.94
CA LEU A 61 5.44 14.91 34.25
C LEU A 61 4.38 14.26 35.14
N THR A 62 4.78 13.45 36.13
CA THR A 62 3.84 12.82 37.07
C THR A 62 3.17 13.80 38.02
N ASP A 63 3.73 14.99 38.23
CA ASP A 63 3.19 16.01 39.14
C ASP A 63 1.84 16.54 38.62
N PHE A 64 1.63 16.48 37.30
CA PHE A 64 0.44 16.95 36.60
C PHE A 64 -0.61 15.86 36.35
N LYS A 65 -0.43 14.64 36.87
CA LYS A 65 -1.35 13.52 36.62
C LYS A 65 -2.81 13.81 37.03
N ASN A 66 -3.01 14.67 38.02
CA ASN A 66 -4.31 15.07 38.56
C ASN A 66 -4.71 16.50 38.18
N PHE A 67 -4.05 17.10 37.20
CA PHE A 67 -4.49 18.36 36.60
C PHE A 67 -5.64 18.07 35.62
N PHE A 68 -6.84 18.57 35.93
CA PHE A 68 -8.07 18.29 35.17
C PHE A 68 -8.67 19.52 34.48
N GLU A 69 -7.99 20.66 34.54
CA GLU A 69 -8.44 21.88 33.87
C GLU A 69 -8.41 21.73 32.35
N VAL A 70 -9.32 22.45 31.68
CA VAL A 70 -9.39 22.48 30.20
C VAL A 70 -8.30 23.39 29.63
N THR A 71 -7.85 24.37 30.40
CA THR A 71 -6.82 25.35 30.02
C THR A 71 -5.77 25.46 31.13
N PRO A 72 -4.47 25.33 30.82
CA PRO A 72 -3.94 24.99 29.50
C PRO A 72 -4.22 23.53 29.08
N PRO A 73 -4.27 23.22 27.77
CA PRO A 73 -4.56 21.88 27.30
C PRO A 73 -3.51 20.85 27.75
N LYS A 74 -3.93 19.64 28.11
CA LYS A 74 -3.03 18.56 28.58
C LYS A 74 -1.78 18.29 27.72
N TRP A 75 -1.88 18.47 26.40
CA TRP A 75 -0.75 18.23 25.49
C TRP A 75 0.43 19.20 25.68
N VAL A 76 0.25 20.31 26.42
CA VAL A 76 1.34 21.26 26.74
C VAL A 76 2.23 20.82 27.91
N GLU A 77 1.78 19.88 28.75
CA GLU A 77 2.44 19.53 30.01
C GLU A 77 3.92 19.15 29.83
N ARG A 78 4.23 18.40 28.76
CA ARG A 78 5.61 18.00 28.46
C ARG A 78 6.49 19.21 28.14
N ALA A 79 6.02 20.11 27.28
CA ALA A 79 6.76 21.31 26.90
C ALA A 79 7.02 22.19 28.13
N PHE A 80 6.01 22.34 29.00
CA PHE A 80 6.12 23.08 30.26
C PHE A 80 7.20 22.48 31.18
N VAL A 81 7.13 21.18 31.49
CA VAL A 81 8.08 20.52 32.39
C VAL A 81 9.50 20.62 31.87
N MET A 82 9.70 20.41 30.56
CA MET A 82 11.01 20.50 29.94
C MET A 82 11.57 21.93 30.00
N ALA A 83 10.76 22.94 29.66
CA ALA A 83 11.19 24.35 29.74
C ALA A 83 11.57 24.76 31.18
N ALA A 84 10.78 24.35 32.18
CA ALA A 84 11.05 24.62 33.58
C ALA A 84 12.36 23.96 34.07
N ASN A 85 12.63 22.71 33.67
CA ASN A 85 13.86 22.02 34.04
C ASN A 85 15.10 22.60 33.33
N ILE A 86 14.97 23.04 32.07
CA ILE A 86 16.03 23.76 31.37
C ILE A 86 16.36 25.06 32.12
N ALA A 87 15.34 25.86 32.47
CA ALA A 87 15.52 27.10 33.22
C ALA A 87 16.14 26.87 34.61
N ALA A 88 15.71 25.82 35.33
CA ALA A 88 16.30 25.45 36.62
C ALA A 88 17.77 25.01 36.51
N SER A 89 18.19 24.43 35.39
CA SER A 89 19.58 24.02 35.16
C SER A 89 20.54 25.22 35.02
N VAL A 90 20.00 26.39 34.67
CA VAL A 90 20.77 27.62 34.42
C VAL A 90 20.36 28.78 35.34
N GLU A 91 19.76 28.45 36.49
CA GLU A 91 19.27 29.42 37.48
C GLU A 91 20.36 30.43 37.86
N ASN A 92 20.01 31.72 37.91
CA ASN A 92 20.92 32.84 38.19
C ASN A 92 22.12 33.00 37.23
N GLN A 93 22.09 32.39 36.04
CA GLN A 93 23.11 32.61 35.01
C GLN A 93 22.69 33.72 34.02
N GLN A 94 23.65 34.20 33.22
CA GLN A 94 23.45 35.24 32.21
C GLN A 94 23.90 34.76 30.84
N PHE A 95 23.02 34.92 29.85
CA PHE A 95 23.27 34.66 28.44
C PHE A 95 22.87 35.88 27.61
N ASP A 96 23.49 36.08 26.46
CA ASP A 96 23.05 37.11 25.51
C ASP A 96 21.87 36.57 24.68
N LEU A 97 21.90 35.27 24.34
CA LEU A 97 20.88 34.62 23.51
C LEU A 97 20.59 33.22 24.01
N ILE A 98 19.34 32.78 23.87
CA ILE A 98 18.93 31.38 24.00
C ILE A 98 18.58 30.86 22.60
N ASP A 99 19.23 29.79 22.15
CA ASP A 99 18.97 29.13 20.87
C ASP A 99 18.21 27.82 21.10
N VAL A 100 17.01 27.67 20.53
CA VAL A 100 16.16 26.49 20.70
C VAL A 100 15.88 25.83 19.35
N PRO A 101 15.99 24.49 19.24
CA PRO A 101 15.63 23.79 18.01
C PRO A 101 14.12 23.71 17.78
N ASP A 102 13.68 23.75 16.53
CA ASP A 102 12.26 23.58 16.15
C ASP A 102 11.72 22.15 16.25
N TYR A 103 12.60 21.15 16.29
CA TYR A 103 12.23 19.75 16.48
C TYR A 103 11.83 19.40 17.92
N GLU A 104 11.96 20.33 18.85
CA GLU A 104 11.47 20.21 20.23
C GLU A 104 10.54 21.37 20.54
N GLN A 105 9.49 21.12 21.35
CA GLN A 105 8.38 22.07 21.51
C GLN A 105 8.45 22.91 22.79
N TRP A 106 9.48 22.76 23.63
CA TRP A 106 9.60 23.54 24.88
C TRP A 106 9.93 25.02 24.67
N GLY A 107 10.35 25.42 23.46
CA GLY A 107 10.60 26.83 23.11
C GLY A 107 9.39 27.74 23.32
N MET A 108 8.16 27.21 23.25
CA MET A 108 6.95 27.98 23.58
C MET A 108 6.93 28.49 25.04
N PHE A 109 7.55 27.77 25.98
CA PHE A 109 7.55 28.13 27.41
C PHE A 109 8.91 28.57 27.94
N LEU A 110 9.96 28.59 27.11
CA LEU A 110 11.30 28.94 27.58
C LEU A 110 11.36 30.35 28.17
N ARG A 111 10.72 31.34 27.55
CA ARG A 111 10.70 32.73 28.06
C ARG A 111 10.11 32.84 29.48
N PRO A 112 8.86 32.42 29.74
CA PRO A 112 8.32 32.48 31.10
C PRO A 112 9.09 31.60 32.10
N ALA A 113 9.62 30.45 31.66
CA ALA A 113 10.43 29.59 32.52
C ALA A 113 11.74 30.27 32.97
N LEU A 114 12.49 30.85 32.04
CA LEU A 114 13.75 31.55 32.32
C LEU A 114 13.52 32.76 33.22
N ASN A 115 12.45 33.52 32.98
CA ASN A 115 12.03 34.64 33.84
C ASN A 115 11.75 34.17 35.27
N SER A 116 11.07 33.03 35.45
CA SER A 116 10.75 32.48 36.78
C SER A 116 11.97 32.02 37.58
N CYS A 117 13.06 31.64 36.90
CA CYS A 117 14.34 31.21 37.48
C CYS A 117 15.40 32.34 37.54
N GLN A 118 14.98 33.60 37.37
CA GLN A 118 15.87 34.78 37.43
C GLN A 118 17.09 34.69 36.49
N VAL A 119 16.92 34.04 35.33
CA VAL A 119 17.96 33.94 34.30
C VAL A 119 17.95 35.22 33.48
N SER A 120 19.10 35.87 33.32
CA SER A 120 19.22 37.09 32.51
C SER A 120 19.51 36.73 31.04
N PHE A 121 18.64 37.16 30.12
CA PHE A 121 18.78 36.94 28.68
C PHE A 121 18.11 38.05 27.86
N ASP A 122 18.60 38.33 26.66
CA ASP A 122 18.02 39.34 25.75
C ASP A 122 16.94 38.72 24.86
N LYS A 123 17.32 37.73 24.03
CA LYS A 123 16.45 37.15 22.99
C LYS A 123 16.47 35.63 22.99
N ILE A 124 15.41 35.04 22.43
CA ILE A 124 15.31 33.61 22.10
C ILE A 124 15.24 33.46 20.58
N ALA A 125 16.19 32.71 20.02
CA ALA A 125 16.23 32.32 18.61
C ALA A 125 15.70 30.90 18.42
N LEU A 126 14.87 30.70 17.41
CA LEU A 126 14.41 29.39 16.95
C LEU A 126 15.23 28.94 15.75
N SER A 127 15.99 27.85 15.92
CA SER A 127 16.74 27.20 14.86
C SER A 127 15.86 26.20 14.11
N MET A 128 15.55 26.51 12.86
CA MET A 128 14.56 25.83 12.04
C MET A 128 15.18 24.73 11.17
N HIS A 129 15.03 23.47 11.60
CA HIS A 129 15.58 22.26 10.99
C HIS A 129 14.54 21.30 10.43
N GLY A 130 13.28 21.38 10.85
CA GLY A 130 12.19 20.57 10.30
C GLY A 130 11.04 20.32 11.27
N LYS A 131 9.83 20.32 10.70
CA LYS A 131 8.56 20.11 11.39
C LYS A 131 8.31 18.63 11.71
N ILE A 132 8.16 18.29 13.00
CA ILE A 132 7.95 16.91 13.46
C ILE A 132 6.53 16.44 13.15
N SER A 133 5.52 17.30 13.29
CA SER A 133 4.14 16.93 12.92
C SER A 133 4.04 16.48 11.46
N LYS A 134 4.69 17.22 10.54
CA LYS A 134 4.79 16.86 9.12
C LYS A 134 5.61 15.58 8.90
N THR A 135 6.70 15.41 9.66
CA THR A 135 7.52 14.19 9.62
C THR A 135 6.72 12.94 9.99
N LEU A 136 5.95 12.99 11.08
CA LEU A 136 5.11 11.88 11.54
C LEU A 136 3.99 11.56 10.53
N ARG A 137 3.34 12.61 10.00
CA ARG A 137 2.31 12.47 8.96
C ARG A 137 2.83 11.74 7.72
N LEU A 138 4.06 12.03 7.33
CA LEU A 138 4.71 11.44 6.15
C LEU A 138 5.46 10.12 6.44
N ASP A 139 5.36 9.57 7.65
CA ASP A 139 6.03 8.32 8.02
C ASP A 139 5.15 7.08 7.76
N TRP A 140 5.68 5.89 8.03
CA TRP A 140 5.00 4.61 7.76
C TRP A 140 3.75 4.35 8.60
N PHE A 141 3.68 4.94 9.80
CA PHE A 141 2.87 4.40 10.89
C PHE A 141 1.50 5.06 11.05
N ASP A 142 1.41 6.34 10.69
CA ASP A 142 0.20 7.15 10.91
C ASP A 142 -0.65 7.31 9.64
N PHE A 143 -0.23 6.69 8.52
CA PHE A 143 -0.96 6.67 7.23
C PHE A 143 -1.50 8.04 6.79
N GLY A 144 -0.72 9.11 7.00
CA GLY A 144 -1.13 10.47 6.62
C GLY A 144 -2.02 11.20 7.63
N GLN A 145 -2.28 10.66 8.83
CA GLN A 145 -3.07 11.36 9.84
C GLN A 145 -2.32 12.55 10.45
N ASP A 146 -3.02 13.67 10.62
CA ASP A 146 -2.46 14.88 11.22
C ASP A 146 -2.33 14.76 12.75
N ASN A 147 -1.18 15.17 13.28
CA ASN A 147 -0.98 15.34 14.72
C ASN A 147 -1.30 16.79 15.13
N ILE A 148 -2.59 17.10 15.22
CA ILE A 148 -3.11 18.45 15.49
C ILE A 148 -2.45 19.10 16.73
N PRO A 149 -2.34 18.43 17.90
CA PRO A 149 -1.70 19.03 19.07
C PRO A 149 -0.22 19.40 18.86
N LEU A 150 0.52 18.59 18.10
CA LEU A 150 1.93 18.87 17.83
C LEU A 150 2.09 20.01 16.84
N ASP A 151 1.27 20.05 15.78
CA ASP A 151 1.23 21.15 14.82
C ASP A 151 0.93 22.50 15.50
N LEU A 152 -0.03 22.53 16.43
CA LEU A 152 -0.33 23.72 17.23
C LEU A 152 0.86 24.14 18.10
N GLN A 153 1.55 23.19 18.72
CA GLN A 153 2.73 23.48 19.54
C GLN A 153 3.86 24.11 18.72
N GLU A 154 4.17 23.55 17.55
CA GLU A 154 5.19 24.07 16.64
C GLU A 154 4.84 25.49 16.19
N LYS A 155 3.56 25.74 15.85
CA LYS A 155 3.05 27.07 15.49
C LYS A 155 3.15 28.09 16.61
N MET A 156 2.78 27.70 17.84
CA MET A 156 2.90 28.55 19.02
C MET A 156 4.36 28.89 19.34
N GLN A 157 5.25 27.91 19.27
CA GLN A 157 6.68 28.10 19.44
C GLN A 157 7.25 29.07 18.39
N TYR A 158 6.91 28.88 17.11
CA TYR A 158 7.33 29.77 16.03
C TYR A 158 6.92 31.22 16.29
N LYS A 159 5.70 31.44 16.79
CA LYS A 159 5.17 32.77 17.10
C LYS A 159 5.79 33.42 18.36
N ALA A 160 6.15 32.62 19.37
CA ALA A 160 6.56 33.09 20.68
C ALA A 160 8.02 33.60 20.76
N VAL A 161 8.92 33.07 19.92
CA VAL A 161 10.34 33.41 19.91
C VAL A 161 10.63 34.77 19.27
N ASP A 162 11.80 35.34 19.55
CA ASP A 162 12.20 36.68 19.07
C ASP A 162 12.86 36.67 17.69
N ILE A 163 13.61 35.60 17.39
CA ILE A 163 14.34 35.43 16.14
C ILE A 163 14.02 34.04 15.56
N ARG A 164 13.91 33.94 14.25
CA ARG A 164 13.76 32.68 13.52
C ARG A 164 14.82 32.61 12.44
N TYR A 165 15.53 31.50 12.36
CA TYR A 165 16.47 31.30 11.27
C TYR A 165 16.49 29.84 10.84
N GLY A 166 16.73 29.60 9.55
CA GLY A 166 16.65 28.26 8.99
C GLY A 166 17.64 28.03 7.87
N ILE A 167 17.94 26.75 7.63
CA ILE A 167 18.99 26.30 6.69
C ILE A 167 18.46 26.04 5.27
N SER A 168 17.19 26.34 5.01
CA SER A 168 16.52 26.02 3.74
C SER A 168 15.50 27.08 3.39
N LYS A 169 15.66 27.72 2.23
CA LYS A 169 14.75 28.77 1.74
C LYS A 169 13.33 28.23 1.59
N SER A 170 13.16 27.05 0.99
CA SER A 170 11.85 26.41 0.82
C SER A 170 11.15 26.12 2.15
N TYR A 171 11.90 25.77 3.19
CA TYR A 171 11.33 25.57 4.52
C TYR A 171 10.94 26.88 5.20
N LEU A 172 11.72 27.96 4.99
CA LEU A 172 11.36 29.28 5.49
C LEU A 172 10.10 29.84 4.81
N GLU A 173 9.98 29.66 3.50
CA GLU A 173 8.78 30.03 2.72
C GLU A 173 7.52 29.29 3.22
N GLU A 174 7.63 27.99 3.52
CA GLU A 174 6.53 27.22 4.13
C GLU A 174 6.02 27.85 5.44
N TRP A 175 6.92 28.41 6.25
CA TRP A 175 6.54 29.10 7.48
C TRP A 175 6.03 30.54 7.25
N GLN A 176 6.47 31.20 6.18
CA GLN A 176 5.95 32.52 5.77
C GLN A 176 4.49 32.44 5.31
N GLU A 177 4.08 31.33 4.69
CA GLU A 177 2.66 31.08 4.37
C GLU A 177 1.78 31.03 5.63
N PHE A 178 2.35 30.61 6.76
CA PHE A 178 1.64 30.52 8.04
C PHE A 178 1.63 31.85 8.83
N SER A 179 2.70 32.64 8.74
CA SER A 179 2.85 33.85 9.55
C SER A 179 3.78 34.86 8.88
N ASN A 180 3.43 36.15 8.97
CA ASN A 180 4.19 37.27 8.40
C ASN A 180 5.44 37.67 9.21
N LEU A 181 5.87 36.82 10.14
CA LEU A 181 7.02 37.10 10.98
C LEU A 181 8.32 36.75 10.26
N ASP A 182 9.33 37.60 10.40
CA ASP A 182 10.58 37.46 9.65
C ASP A 182 11.34 36.18 10.05
N SER A 183 11.83 35.47 9.03
CA SER A 183 12.76 34.34 9.17
C SER A 183 14.03 34.61 8.38
N HIS A 184 15.19 34.32 8.96
CA HIS A 184 16.49 34.56 8.34
C HIS A 184 17.09 33.29 7.75
N TYR A 185 17.58 33.37 6.50
CA TYR A 185 18.26 32.25 5.87
C TYR A 185 19.71 32.15 6.37
N TYR A 186 20.07 31.00 6.94
CA TYR A 186 21.45 30.69 7.32
C TYR A 186 22.06 29.74 6.29
N HIS A 187 22.99 30.26 5.50
CA HIS A 187 23.51 29.58 4.33
C HIS A 187 24.24 28.26 4.70
N PRO A 188 23.94 27.12 4.04
CA PRO A 188 24.53 25.82 4.36
C PRO A 188 26.06 25.77 4.43
N LEU A 189 26.76 26.52 3.58
CA LEU A 189 28.24 26.56 3.59
C LEU A 189 28.85 27.23 4.84
N HIS A 190 28.06 27.98 5.63
CA HIS A 190 28.54 28.53 6.91
C HIS A 190 28.76 27.47 7.98
N PHE A 191 28.08 26.32 7.87
CA PHE A 191 28.17 25.24 8.84
C PHE A 191 28.51 23.87 8.23
N ILE A 192 28.68 23.73 6.91
CA ILE A 192 29.06 22.47 6.27
C ILE A 192 30.41 22.62 5.60
N ASP A 193 31.29 21.64 5.81
CA ASP A 193 32.49 21.46 4.99
C ASP A 193 32.16 20.47 3.86
N LEU A 194 32.19 20.94 2.61
CA LEU A 194 31.96 20.07 1.45
C LEU A 194 33.19 19.18 1.18
N PRO A 195 32.99 17.91 0.82
CA PRO A 195 34.10 17.01 0.48
C PRO A 195 34.78 17.46 -0.82
N LYS A 196 36.04 17.03 -0.99
CA LYS A 196 36.75 17.22 -2.26
C LYS A 196 36.26 16.19 -3.28
N PRO A 197 36.02 16.58 -4.54
CA PRO A 197 35.59 15.65 -5.56
C PRO A 197 36.70 14.63 -5.84
N THR A 198 36.33 13.36 -5.97
CA THR A 198 37.26 12.28 -6.29
C THR A 198 36.86 11.63 -7.61
N GLN A 199 37.85 11.15 -8.36
CA GLN A 199 37.58 10.32 -9.54
C GLN A 199 37.19 8.91 -9.13
N ALA A 200 36.36 8.27 -9.96
CA ALA A 200 35.93 6.90 -9.69
C ALA A 200 37.11 5.92 -9.84
N LEU A 201 37.24 4.98 -8.89
CA LEU A 201 38.20 3.88 -9.03
C LEU A 201 37.89 3.04 -10.29
N PRO A 202 38.90 2.63 -11.07
CA PRO A 202 38.69 1.79 -12.26
C PRO A 202 37.92 0.51 -11.92
N SER A 203 36.86 0.22 -12.67
CA SER A 203 36.04 -0.99 -12.51
C SER A 203 35.38 -1.39 -13.82
N GLU A 204 35.46 -2.68 -14.15
CA GLU A 204 34.78 -3.28 -15.31
C GLU A 204 33.28 -3.51 -15.08
N SER A 205 32.84 -3.60 -13.81
CA SER A 205 31.43 -3.81 -13.49
C SER A 205 30.59 -2.57 -13.81
N PRO A 206 29.28 -2.71 -14.10
CA PRO A 206 28.37 -1.57 -14.16
C PRO A 206 28.27 -0.81 -12.82
N PRO A 207 27.76 0.44 -12.80
CA PRO A 207 27.59 1.20 -11.56
C PRO A 207 26.63 0.51 -10.57
N SER A 208 26.84 0.72 -9.26
CA SER A 208 25.90 0.30 -8.21
C SER A 208 24.90 1.42 -7.86
N LEU A 209 23.67 1.07 -7.50
CA LEU A 209 22.63 2.02 -7.08
C LEU A 209 22.47 1.97 -5.55
N ASN A 210 22.54 3.13 -4.87
CA ASN A 210 22.45 3.16 -3.41
C ASN A 210 21.46 4.21 -2.91
N PHE A 211 20.48 3.77 -2.12
CA PHE A 211 19.76 4.63 -1.19
C PHE A 211 20.53 4.62 0.13
N ILE A 212 20.78 5.80 0.70
CA ILE A 212 21.53 5.93 1.94
C ILE A 212 20.76 6.86 2.89
N GLY A 213 20.49 6.41 4.11
CA GLY A 213 19.79 7.20 5.12
C GLY A 213 18.80 6.39 5.96
N ARG A 214 18.11 7.08 6.88
CA ARG A 214 17.02 6.48 7.66
C ARG A 214 15.92 6.00 6.73
N THR A 215 15.40 4.79 6.97
CA THR A 215 14.29 4.23 6.17
C THR A 215 12.92 4.77 6.64
N GLU A 216 12.79 6.08 6.82
CA GLU A 216 11.49 6.75 7.03
C GLU A 216 10.76 6.88 5.69
N LYS A 217 9.43 6.80 5.68
CA LYS A 217 8.67 6.83 4.42
C LYS A 217 8.88 8.15 3.66
N ARG A 218 8.98 9.27 4.37
CA ARG A 218 9.29 10.59 3.77
C ARG A 218 10.62 10.65 3.01
N LYS A 219 11.59 9.78 3.32
CA LYS A 219 12.89 9.73 2.64
C LYS A 219 12.84 8.98 1.30
N GLY A 220 11.76 8.23 1.07
CA GLY A 220 11.48 7.53 -0.18
C GLY A 220 12.19 6.19 -0.43
N PRO A 221 12.56 5.36 0.58
CA PRO A 221 13.15 4.05 0.28
C PRO A 221 12.20 3.14 -0.51
N ASP A 222 10.88 3.34 -0.40
CA ASP A 222 9.86 2.73 -1.26
C ASP A 222 9.95 3.21 -2.71
N ILE A 223 10.08 4.52 -2.94
CA ILE A 223 10.29 5.06 -4.29
C ILE A 223 11.58 4.50 -4.89
N PHE A 224 12.64 4.35 -4.08
CA PHE A 224 13.90 3.74 -4.54
C PHE A 224 13.71 2.28 -4.99
N ILE A 225 12.96 1.47 -4.24
CA ILE A 225 12.64 0.09 -4.62
C ILE A 225 11.88 0.06 -5.96
N ASP A 226 10.88 0.93 -6.13
CA ASP A 226 10.12 1.01 -7.38
C ASP A 226 10.98 1.46 -8.56
N LEU A 227 11.84 2.47 -8.40
CA LEU A 227 12.77 2.89 -9.44
C LEU A 227 13.73 1.77 -9.84
N VAL A 228 14.34 1.08 -8.87
CA VAL A 228 15.23 -0.07 -9.15
C VAL A 228 14.48 -1.18 -9.86
N TRP A 229 13.23 -1.44 -9.48
CA TRP A 229 12.41 -2.48 -10.11
C TRP A 229 12.11 -2.18 -11.59
N TRP A 230 12.05 -0.90 -11.96
CA TRP A 230 11.79 -0.44 -13.32
C TRP A 230 13.06 -0.19 -14.14
N LEU A 231 14.21 0.00 -13.51
CA LEU A 231 15.48 0.19 -14.21
C LEU A 231 15.94 -1.12 -14.86
N PRO A 232 16.55 -1.09 -16.05
CA PRO A 232 17.04 -2.31 -16.70
C PRO A 232 18.15 -2.97 -15.85
N CYS A 233 17.90 -4.19 -15.38
CA CYS A 233 18.79 -4.89 -14.45
C CYS A 233 20.21 -5.12 -14.98
N PHE A 234 20.39 -5.18 -16.30
CA PHE A 234 21.70 -5.34 -16.95
C PHE A 234 22.56 -4.05 -16.95
N ARG A 235 21.97 -2.89 -16.60
CA ARG A 235 22.65 -1.58 -16.61
C ARG A 235 23.31 -1.23 -15.27
N TYR A 236 23.03 -1.98 -14.21
CA TYR A 236 23.62 -1.77 -12.89
C TYR A 236 24.14 -3.09 -12.31
N ASN A 237 25.09 -3.01 -11.38
CA ASN A 237 25.69 -4.20 -10.75
C ASN A 237 24.88 -4.70 -9.54
N LYS A 238 24.58 -3.80 -8.61
CA LYS A 238 23.79 -4.09 -7.40
C LYS A 238 22.99 -2.86 -6.96
N ALA A 239 21.89 -3.10 -6.26
CA ALA A 239 21.10 -2.06 -5.59
C ALA A 239 21.08 -2.28 -4.08
N SER A 240 21.17 -1.20 -3.28
CA SER A 240 21.21 -1.32 -1.82
C SER A 240 20.51 -0.16 -1.09
N ILE A 241 19.80 -0.49 -0.01
CA ILE A 241 19.30 0.46 1.00
C ILE A 241 20.25 0.38 2.20
N ILE A 242 20.93 1.48 2.53
CA ILE A 242 21.96 1.55 3.56
C ILE A 242 21.50 2.51 4.66
N GLY A 243 21.17 2.01 5.84
CA GLY A 243 20.88 2.88 6.98
C GLY A 243 19.97 2.28 8.04
N PRO A 244 19.69 3.05 9.10
CA PRO A 244 18.95 2.54 10.26
C PRO A 244 17.44 2.55 10.01
N HIS A 245 16.75 1.58 10.59
CA HIS A 245 15.30 1.46 10.50
C HIS A 245 14.55 2.42 11.42
N SER A 246 13.43 2.95 10.93
CA SER A 246 12.42 3.66 11.73
C SER A 246 11.45 2.66 12.37
N PHE A 247 10.91 3.03 13.53
CA PHE A 247 9.99 2.23 14.34
C PHE A 247 8.81 3.08 14.79
N ASN A 248 7.65 2.47 14.93
CA ASN A 248 6.49 3.12 15.52
C ASN A 248 6.71 3.45 17.01
N TYR A 249 5.82 4.26 17.59
CA TYR A 249 5.96 4.78 18.97
C TYR A 249 6.21 3.69 20.05
N ASN A 250 5.63 2.49 19.90
CA ASN A 250 5.79 1.39 20.85
C ASN A 250 6.83 0.33 20.44
N GLN A 251 7.59 0.57 19.36
CA GLN A 251 8.61 -0.32 18.80
C GLN A 251 8.08 -1.72 18.42
N SER A 252 6.81 -1.83 18.03
CA SER A 252 6.19 -3.09 17.61
C SER A 252 6.24 -3.34 16.10
N ILE A 253 6.48 -2.31 15.29
CA ILE A 253 6.52 -2.38 13.82
C ILE A 253 7.75 -1.61 13.33
N SER A 254 8.52 -2.22 12.43
CA SER A 254 9.69 -1.63 11.79
C SER A 254 9.37 -1.22 10.35
N SER A 255 10.00 -0.16 9.86
CA SER A 255 10.05 0.14 8.42
C SER A 255 10.64 -1.00 7.60
N GLN A 256 11.54 -1.80 8.18
CA GLN A 256 12.10 -2.99 7.53
C GLN A 256 10.99 -3.97 7.12
N ASP A 257 9.96 -4.18 7.95
CA ASP A 257 8.87 -5.11 7.66
C ASP A 257 8.10 -4.71 6.38
N TYR A 258 7.94 -3.39 6.16
CA TYR A 258 7.29 -2.87 4.96
C TYR A 258 8.16 -3.03 3.72
N LEU A 259 9.46 -2.73 3.84
CA LEU A 259 10.41 -2.82 2.74
C LEU A 259 10.67 -4.27 2.32
N GLU A 260 10.85 -5.20 3.27
CA GLU A 260 11.03 -6.62 2.98
C GLU A 260 9.80 -7.20 2.29
N LYS A 261 8.59 -6.83 2.73
CA LYS A 261 7.34 -7.24 2.06
C LYS A 261 7.26 -6.69 0.64
N MET A 262 7.66 -5.43 0.43
CA MET A 262 7.69 -4.80 -0.89
C MET A 262 8.68 -5.50 -1.84
N LEU A 263 9.85 -5.91 -1.34
CA LEU A 263 10.86 -6.68 -2.07
C LEU A 263 10.39 -8.10 -2.39
N GLU A 264 9.78 -8.80 -1.41
CA GLU A 264 9.21 -10.16 -1.60
C GLU A 264 8.19 -10.17 -2.74
N ASN A 265 7.30 -9.17 -2.81
CA ASN A 265 6.28 -9.09 -3.85
C ASN A 265 6.85 -8.78 -5.25
N ARG A 266 8.00 -8.11 -5.33
CA ARG A 266 8.65 -7.68 -6.58
C ARG A 266 9.69 -8.68 -7.10
N HIS A 267 10.08 -9.66 -6.28
CA HIS A 267 11.20 -10.58 -6.58
C HIS A 267 12.48 -9.83 -6.96
N ASN A 268 12.81 -8.77 -6.21
CA ASN A 268 13.93 -7.88 -6.49
C ASN A 268 15.12 -8.18 -5.55
N ASP A 269 16.30 -8.39 -6.12
CA ASP A 269 17.55 -8.76 -5.41
C ASP A 269 18.23 -7.58 -4.68
N LEU A 270 17.46 -6.55 -4.31
CA LEU A 270 17.97 -5.38 -3.60
C LEU A 270 18.31 -5.74 -2.14
N ALA A 271 19.50 -5.33 -1.70
CA ALA A 271 19.97 -5.59 -0.34
C ALA A 271 19.60 -4.48 0.65
N ILE A 272 19.12 -4.85 1.84
CA ILE A 272 18.98 -3.94 2.98
C ILE A 272 20.20 -4.13 3.89
N LEU A 273 21.02 -3.09 4.02
CA LEU A 273 22.32 -3.11 4.69
C LEU A 273 22.32 -2.25 5.96
N PRO A 274 23.15 -2.60 6.97
CA PRO A 274 23.29 -1.80 8.18
C PRO A 274 23.88 -0.42 7.89
N PRO A 275 23.76 0.54 8.83
CA PRO A 275 24.38 1.85 8.68
C PRO A 275 25.90 1.76 8.52
N MET A 276 26.46 2.56 7.60
CA MET A 276 27.89 2.67 7.36
C MET A 276 28.52 3.84 8.13
N LYS A 277 29.82 3.72 8.43
CA LYS A 277 30.65 4.81 8.96
C LYS A 277 30.96 5.83 7.86
N ARG A 278 31.34 7.05 8.25
CA ARG A 278 31.71 8.11 7.30
C ARG A 278 32.86 7.74 6.36
N SER A 279 33.86 7.00 6.82
CA SER A 279 34.96 6.53 5.98
C SER A 279 34.48 5.55 4.90
N GLU A 280 33.60 4.63 5.26
CA GLU A 280 33.00 3.64 4.35
C GLU A 280 32.10 4.32 3.31
N LEU A 281 31.36 5.37 3.70
CA LEU A 281 30.58 6.18 2.77
C LEU A 281 31.46 6.94 1.78
N ALA A 282 32.59 7.50 2.23
CA ALA A 282 33.53 8.17 1.33
C ALA A 282 34.13 7.20 0.29
N GLU A 283 34.46 5.97 0.71
CA GLU A 283 34.88 4.90 -0.20
C GLU A 283 33.76 4.53 -1.19
N LEU A 284 32.52 4.43 -0.72
CA LEU A 284 31.36 4.17 -1.59
C LEU A 284 31.18 5.27 -2.64
N PHE A 285 31.26 6.54 -2.26
CA PHE A 285 31.13 7.67 -3.19
C PHE A 285 32.28 7.77 -4.20
N GLY A 286 33.48 7.29 -3.84
CA GLY A 286 34.64 7.15 -4.73
C GLY A 286 34.58 5.90 -5.62
N SER A 287 33.66 4.97 -5.37
CA SER A 287 33.43 3.80 -6.22
C SER A 287 32.53 4.13 -7.41
N LYS A 288 32.41 3.20 -8.36
CA LYS A 288 31.47 3.30 -9.49
C LYS A 288 30.03 3.11 -9.00
N SER A 289 29.39 4.19 -8.56
CA SER A 289 28.06 4.16 -7.95
C SER A 289 27.24 5.42 -8.21
N ILE A 290 25.92 5.29 -8.11
CA ILE A 290 24.95 6.38 -8.16
C ILE A 290 24.20 6.40 -6.82
N THR A 291 24.07 7.57 -6.23
CA THR A 291 23.28 7.77 -5.01
C THR A 291 21.88 8.25 -5.36
N VAL A 292 20.85 7.57 -4.86
CA VAL A 292 19.44 7.86 -5.17
C VAL A 292 18.71 8.18 -3.88
N LEU A 293 18.31 9.44 -3.70
CA LEU A 293 17.67 9.98 -2.50
C LEU A 293 16.30 10.59 -2.86
N PRO A 294 15.28 9.77 -3.13
CA PRO A 294 13.97 10.22 -3.61
C PRO A 294 13.10 10.75 -2.47
N SER A 295 13.64 11.68 -1.68
CA SER A 295 12.94 12.23 -0.51
C SER A 295 11.71 13.04 -0.93
N ARG A 296 10.55 12.62 -0.41
CA ARG A 296 9.28 13.37 -0.47
C ARG A 296 9.33 14.67 0.32
N TYR A 297 10.08 14.63 1.43
CA TYR A 297 10.27 15.78 2.28
C TYR A 297 11.58 15.70 3.05
N ASP A 298 12.45 16.67 2.80
CA ASP A 298 13.65 16.91 3.58
C ASP A 298 13.98 18.40 3.60
N THR A 299 14.30 18.95 4.77
CA THR A 299 14.55 20.41 4.87
C THR A 299 15.76 20.82 4.06
N LEU A 300 16.86 20.06 4.13
CA LEU A 300 18.03 20.26 3.27
C LEU A 300 18.41 18.96 2.55
N ASN A 301 18.72 17.86 3.26
CA ASN A 301 19.36 16.64 2.73
C ASN A 301 20.89 16.76 2.56
N LEU A 302 21.60 16.82 3.69
CA LEU A 302 23.06 16.93 3.76
C LEU A 302 23.80 15.82 3.00
N LEU A 303 23.23 14.60 3.01
CA LEU A 303 23.84 13.46 2.38
C LEU A 303 23.87 13.58 0.84
N GLY A 304 22.87 14.24 0.26
CA GLY A 304 22.88 14.59 -1.17
C GLY A 304 24.07 15.47 -1.53
N LEU A 305 24.41 16.44 -0.67
CA LEU A 305 25.61 17.27 -0.84
C LEU A 305 26.90 16.46 -0.64
N GLU A 306 26.99 15.65 0.43
CA GLU A 306 28.17 14.82 0.70
C GLU A 306 28.48 13.87 -0.47
N SER A 307 27.45 13.23 -1.04
CA SER A 307 27.60 12.33 -2.18
C SER A 307 27.98 13.08 -3.46
N LEU A 308 27.18 14.09 -3.83
CA LEU A 308 27.38 14.85 -5.06
C LEU A 308 28.76 15.53 -5.10
N PHE A 309 29.15 16.23 -4.04
CA PHE A 309 30.44 16.94 -3.98
C PHE A 309 31.65 16.02 -3.82
N SER A 310 31.45 14.75 -3.46
CA SER A 310 32.48 13.72 -3.57
C SER A 310 32.68 13.27 -5.02
N GLY A 311 31.90 13.79 -5.97
CA GLY A 311 31.85 13.45 -7.39
C GLY A 311 30.80 12.39 -7.73
N CYS A 312 30.07 11.84 -6.76
CA CYS A 312 29.10 10.76 -7.01
C CYS A 312 27.87 11.26 -7.75
N PRO A 313 27.52 10.71 -8.94
CA PRO A 313 26.26 11.02 -9.59
C PRO A 313 25.10 10.79 -8.61
N THR A 314 24.28 11.82 -8.43
CA THR A 314 23.25 11.82 -7.40
C THR A 314 21.90 12.21 -8.01
N ALA A 315 20.87 11.41 -7.70
CA ALA A 315 19.48 11.68 -8.04
C ALA A 315 18.72 12.04 -6.75
N ILE A 316 18.03 13.18 -6.73
CA ILE A 316 17.44 13.75 -5.52
C ILE A 316 15.97 14.06 -5.74
N GLY A 317 15.12 13.67 -4.79
CA GLY A 317 13.70 13.99 -4.78
C GLY A 317 13.43 15.49 -4.75
N SER A 318 12.48 15.95 -5.58
CA SER A 318 12.07 17.37 -5.68
C SER A 318 11.57 17.96 -4.35
N GLY A 319 11.16 17.11 -3.40
CA GLY A 319 10.75 17.51 -2.05
C GLY A 319 11.90 17.77 -1.06
N ALA A 320 13.16 17.66 -1.50
CA ALA A 320 14.32 17.99 -0.68
C ALA A 320 14.81 19.43 -0.96
N GLY A 321 15.00 20.24 0.10
CA GLY A 321 15.45 21.62 -0.05
C GLY A 321 16.83 21.79 -0.71
N VAL A 322 17.67 20.75 -0.71
CA VAL A 322 18.96 20.74 -1.45
C VAL A 322 18.75 20.97 -2.95
N CYS A 323 17.63 20.54 -3.55
CA CYS A 323 17.39 20.78 -4.97
C CYS A 323 17.32 22.29 -5.27
N ARG A 324 16.65 23.07 -4.41
CA ARG A 324 16.61 24.53 -4.54
C ARG A 324 17.97 25.14 -4.26
N PHE A 325 18.65 24.70 -3.20
CA PHE A 325 19.99 25.17 -2.86
C PHE A 325 21.00 24.95 -4.00
N LEU A 326 21.04 23.76 -4.62
CA LEU A 326 21.92 23.47 -5.75
C LEU A 326 21.60 24.36 -6.96
N LYS A 327 20.32 24.56 -7.29
CA LYS A 327 19.92 25.41 -8.41
C LYS A 327 20.27 26.89 -8.20
N ASP A 328 20.17 27.38 -6.97
CA ASP A 328 20.47 28.78 -6.64
C ASP A 328 21.97 29.04 -6.50
N THR A 329 22.70 28.15 -5.82
CA THR A 329 24.12 28.36 -5.47
C THR A 329 25.08 27.74 -6.49
N PHE A 330 24.68 26.63 -7.14
CA PHE A 330 25.52 25.85 -8.05
C PHE A 330 24.77 25.45 -9.34
N PRO A 331 24.20 26.40 -10.11
CA PRO A 331 23.35 26.11 -11.27
C PRO A 331 24.04 25.27 -12.36
N GLN A 332 25.37 25.28 -12.41
CA GLN A 332 26.18 24.51 -13.35
C GLN A 332 26.39 23.05 -12.95
N VAL A 333 26.15 22.67 -11.68
CA VAL A 333 26.40 21.32 -11.18
C VAL A 333 25.26 20.39 -11.61
N PRO A 334 25.51 19.35 -12.43
CA PRO A 334 24.47 18.47 -12.92
C PRO A 334 24.04 17.45 -11.86
N PHE A 335 22.73 17.31 -11.65
CA PHE A 335 22.11 16.27 -10.83
C PHE A 335 20.70 15.95 -11.36
N VAL A 336 20.23 14.72 -11.10
CA VAL A 336 18.87 14.31 -11.51
C VAL A 336 17.86 14.73 -10.45
N THR A 337 16.78 15.38 -10.88
CA THR A 337 15.64 15.68 -9.99
C THR A 337 14.56 14.62 -10.17
N ILE A 338 14.22 13.90 -9.10
CA ILE A 338 13.14 12.91 -9.10
C ILE A 338 11.86 13.64 -8.69
N ASP A 339 10.89 13.76 -9.59
CA ASP A 339 9.56 14.24 -9.24
C ASP A 339 8.88 13.22 -8.33
N VAL A 340 8.62 13.60 -7.09
CA VAL A 340 8.02 12.72 -6.07
C VAL A 340 6.58 12.33 -6.40
N ASN A 341 5.90 13.10 -7.27
CA ASN A 341 4.55 12.79 -7.76
C ASN A 341 4.58 11.95 -9.05
N ASN A 342 5.74 11.79 -9.68
CA ASN A 342 5.92 10.97 -10.87
C ASN A 342 7.37 10.47 -10.96
N ALA A 343 7.74 9.56 -10.06
CA ALA A 343 9.12 9.09 -9.98
C ALA A 343 9.58 8.43 -11.29
N TYR A 344 8.69 7.76 -12.01
CA TYR A 344 8.99 7.07 -13.27
C TYR A 344 9.52 8.00 -14.36
N ALA A 345 9.17 9.29 -14.34
CA ALA A 345 9.72 10.27 -15.28
C ALA A 345 11.24 10.43 -15.19
N SER A 346 11.86 10.05 -14.06
CA SER A 346 13.32 10.09 -13.89
C SER A 346 14.05 8.87 -14.45
N ILE A 347 13.34 7.81 -14.85
CA ILE A 347 13.95 6.57 -15.36
C ILE A 347 14.84 6.82 -16.58
N PRO A 348 14.43 7.60 -17.61
CA PRO A 348 15.27 7.87 -18.77
C PRO A 348 16.59 8.56 -18.38
N GLU A 349 16.54 9.59 -17.53
CA GLU A 349 17.72 10.32 -17.06
C GLU A 349 18.68 9.41 -16.27
N ILE A 350 18.15 8.61 -15.34
CA ILE A 350 18.96 7.66 -14.55
C ILE A 350 19.57 6.59 -15.46
N SER A 351 18.81 6.09 -16.44
CA SER A 351 19.27 5.08 -17.41
C SER A 351 20.39 5.61 -18.30
N GLU A 352 20.33 6.89 -18.68
CA GLU A 352 21.39 7.55 -19.46
C GLU A 352 22.67 7.70 -18.63
N ILE A 353 22.58 8.06 -17.35
CA ILE A 353 23.75 8.08 -16.46
C ILE A 353 24.34 6.68 -16.31
N LEU A 354 23.51 5.64 -16.19
CA LEU A 354 24.00 4.26 -16.15
C LEU A 354 24.71 3.85 -17.45
N ALA A 355 24.20 4.32 -18.60
CA ALA A 355 24.79 4.09 -19.92
C ALA A 355 26.13 4.79 -20.10
N ASN A 356 26.21 6.06 -19.71
CA ASN A 356 27.35 6.94 -19.93
C ASN A 356 28.03 7.39 -18.62
N TYR A 357 28.16 6.47 -17.67
CA TYR A 357 28.59 6.79 -16.31
C TYR A 357 29.95 7.49 -16.25
N LYS A 358 30.91 7.05 -17.07
CA LYS A 358 32.28 7.57 -17.04
C LYS A 358 32.31 9.04 -17.43
N ASP A 359 31.76 9.38 -18.59
CA ASP A 359 31.80 10.75 -19.09
C ASP A 359 30.97 11.68 -18.18
N TYR A 360 29.84 11.21 -17.64
CA TYR A 360 29.06 11.96 -16.66
C TYR A 360 29.88 12.23 -15.39
N ARG A 361 30.57 11.22 -14.84
CA ARG A 361 31.41 11.35 -13.64
C ARG A 361 32.57 12.31 -13.87
N ASP A 362 33.27 12.17 -14.99
CA ASP A 362 34.43 13.01 -15.33
C ASP A 362 33.99 14.48 -15.43
N ASN A 363 32.92 14.76 -16.19
CA ASN A 363 32.35 16.11 -16.31
C ASN A 363 31.88 16.68 -14.95
N LEU A 364 31.21 15.87 -14.11
CA LEU A 364 30.78 16.29 -12.78
C LEU A 364 31.97 16.68 -11.90
N VAL A 365 33.04 15.88 -11.88
CA VAL A 365 34.25 16.16 -11.09
C VAL A 365 34.95 17.44 -11.57
N ASP A 366 35.03 17.67 -12.88
CA ASP A 366 35.63 18.88 -13.45
C ASP A 366 34.87 20.16 -13.06
N ILE A 367 33.53 20.11 -13.14
CA ILE A 367 32.66 21.22 -12.73
C ILE A 367 32.80 21.47 -11.22
N LEU A 368 32.78 20.43 -10.40
CA LEU A 368 32.91 20.57 -8.94
C LEU A 368 34.28 21.11 -8.52
N SER A 369 35.34 20.75 -9.25
CA SER A 369 36.71 21.22 -8.98
C SER A 369 36.89 22.72 -9.24
N SER A 370 35.99 23.33 -10.03
CA SER A 370 35.99 24.76 -10.36
C SER A 370 34.86 25.56 -9.69
N ALA A 371 34.06 24.92 -8.82
CA ALA A 371 32.93 25.56 -8.17
C ALA A 371 33.36 26.64 -7.16
N ASN A 372 32.73 27.82 -7.22
CA ASN A 372 32.95 28.87 -6.23
C ASN A 372 32.24 28.53 -4.91
N LEU A 373 32.97 28.57 -3.80
CA LEU A 373 32.46 28.27 -2.45
C LEU A 373 32.31 29.53 -1.58
N GLU A 374 32.50 30.72 -2.13
CA GLU A 374 32.31 31.98 -1.43
C GLU A 374 30.84 32.22 -1.09
N VAL A 375 30.59 32.71 0.13
CA VAL A 375 29.24 32.96 0.67
C VAL A 375 29.10 34.44 0.97
N SER A 376 28.07 35.08 0.41
CA SER A 376 27.74 36.49 0.67
C SER A 376 26.63 36.68 1.73
N GLU A 377 25.96 35.59 2.12
CA GLU A 377 24.87 35.62 3.10
C GLU A 377 25.38 35.88 4.54
N PRO A 378 24.54 36.45 5.43
CA PRO A 378 24.96 36.84 6.77
C PRO A 378 25.54 35.70 7.61
N GLU A 379 26.55 36.04 8.42
CA GLU A 379 27.11 35.17 9.45
C GLU A 379 26.11 34.99 10.62
N LEU A 380 26.33 33.95 11.44
CA LEU A 380 25.42 33.61 12.54
C LEU A 380 25.30 34.74 13.58
N SER A 381 26.41 35.43 13.87
CA SER A 381 26.42 36.58 14.80
C SER A 381 25.51 37.72 14.32
N THR A 382 25.51 38.00 13.02
CA THR A 382 24.62 39.02 12.41
C THR A 382 23.15 38.63 12.56
N ILE A 383 22.80 37.35 12.40
CA ILE A 383 21.43 36.86 12.60
C ILE A 383 21.01 37.03 14.08
N TYR A 384 21.88 36.72 15.03
CA TYR A 384 21.59 36.87 16.47
C TYR A 384 21.43 38.32 16.93
N GLU A 385 22.00 39.27 16.20
CA GLU A 385 21.90 40.71 16.48
C GLU A 385 20.59 41.34 15.98
N VAL A 386 19.82 40.67 15.12
CA VAL A 386 18.56 41.18 14.55
C VAL A 386 17.55 41.58 15.65
N THR A 387 16.76 42.63 15.38
CA THR A 387 15.72 43.12 16.28
C THR A 387 14.66 42.06 16.58
N SER A 388 14.26 41.94 17.85
CA SER A 388 13.21 41.02 18.29
C SER A 388 11.87 41.30 17.59
N LYS A 389 11.26 40.25 17.04
CA LYS A 389 9.89 40.25 16.53
C LYS A 389 9.16 39.00 17.00
N PHE A 390 7.97 39.16 17.56
CA PHE A 390 7.14 38.07 18.11
C PHE A 390 5.65 38.42 18.01
N ASP A 391 4.80 37.42 18.19
CA ASP A 391 3.34 37.59 18.30
C ASP A 391 2.96 37.81 19.78
N SER A 392 2.46 39.00 20.12
CA SER A 392 2.17 39.36 21.51
C SER A 392 1.04 38.54 22.11
N GLU A 393 -0.03 38.27 21.36
CA GLU A 393 -1.18 37.50 21.83
C GLU A 393 -0.79 36.07 22.21
N THR A 394 -0.01 35.40 21.35
CA THR A 394 0.50 34.05 21.63
C THR A 394 1.43 34.05 22.84
N ARG A 395 2.30 35.06 22.99
CA ARG A 395 3.21 35.16 24.13
C ARG A 395 2.44 35.36 25.44
N ASP A 396 1.47 36.27 25.47
CA ASP A 396 0.62 36.54 26.65
C ASP A 396 -0.17 35.28 27.05
N GLN A 397 -0.71 34.56 26.07
CA GLN A 397 -1.41 33.29 26.30
C GLN A 397 -0.48 32.23 26.92
N LEU A 398 0.73 32.05 26.38
CA LEU A 398 1.71 31.09 26.88
C LEU A 398 2.22 31.46 28.28
N GLU A 399 2.37 32.75 28.58
CA GLU A 399 2.70 33.24 29.93
C GLU A 399 1.58 32.94 30.93
N GLN A 400 0.32 33.16 30.56
CA GLN A 400 -0.83 32.81 31.39
C GLN A 400 -0.89 31.30 31.65
N TRP A 401 -0.70 30.48 30.61
CA TRP A 401 -0.69 29.03 30.70
C TRP A 401 0.45 28.52 31.59
N TYR A 402 1.64 29.10 31.43
CA TYR A 402 2.80 28.77 32.27
C TYR A 402 2.54 29.11 33.74
N ALA A 403 2.01 30.30 34.02
CA ALA A 403 1.69 30.73 35.38
C ALA A 403 0.65 29.84 36.06
N GLN A 404 -0.38 29.38 35.34
CA GLN A 404 -1.38 28.45 35.86
C GLN A 404 -0.78 27.09 36.22
N LEU A 405 0.05 26.52 35.35
CA LEU A 405 0.72 25.24 35.60
C LEU A 405 1.72 25.35 36.76
N LEU A 406 2.47 26.45 36.83
CA LEU A 406 3.40 26.72 37.92
C LEU A 406 2.66 26.87 39.25
N ALA A 407 1.58 27.66 39.29
CA ALA A 407 0.77 27.84 40.50
C ALA A 407 0.14 26.52 40.98
N TYR A 408 -0.34 25.69 40.06
CA TYR A 408 -0.81 24.34 40.39
C TYR A 408 0.32 23.51 40.99
N TRP A 409 1.50 23.46 40.36
CA TRP A 409 2.65 22.72 40.88
C TRP A 409 3.04 23.20 42.27
N ASP A 410 3.19 24.51 42.49
CA ASP A 410 3.49 25.10 43.80
C ASP A 410 2.45 24.71 44.86
N SER A 411 1.15 24.74 44.51
CA SER A 411 0.08 24.34 45.43
C SER A 411 0.17 22.86 45.84
N THR A 412 0.58 21.98 44.92
CA THR A 412 0.78 20.56 45.21
C THR A 412 2.02 20.31 46.06
N GLN A 413 3.08 21.11 45.92
CA GLN A 413 4.27 21.03 46.77
C GLN A 413 4.00 21.55 48.20
N LEU A 414 3.19 22.60 48.34
CA LEU A 414 2.75 23.15 49.64
C LEU A 414 1.82 22.18 50.39
N GLY A 415 0.95 21.46 49.69
CA GLY A 415 0.07 20.43 50.25
C GLY A 415 0.81 19.20 50.83
N PHE A 416 2.10 19.03 50.54
CA PHE A 416 2.95 17.96 51.07
C PHE A 416 3.73 18.34 52.35
N ARG A 417 3.47 19.50 52.96
CA ARG A 417 3.93 19.84 54.33
C ARG A 417 2.98 19.39 55.45
N ILE A 418 2.07 18.45 55.19
CA ILE A 418 1.23 17.79 56.22
C ILE A 418 1.91 16.49 56.68
N ASN A 419 3.16 16.60 57.17
CA ASN A 419 3.86 15.49 57.84
C ASN A 419 4.43 15.86 59.21
N ASP A 420 4.11 17.03 59.75
CA ASP A 420 4.34 17.38 61.16
C ASP A 420 3.18 16.91 62.05
N LEU A 421 2.86 15.62 61.97
CA LEU A 421 2.06 14.91 62.97
C LEU A 421 2.88 13.73 63.51
N PRO A 422 3.13 13.66 64.83
CA PRO A 422 3.90 12.57 65.40
C PRO A 422 3.10 11.27 65.30
N GLY A 423 3.61 10.34 64.50
CA GLY A 423 3.14 8.95 64.50
C GLY A 423 2.32 8.54 63.28
N ILE A 424 2.99 8.41 62.13
CA ILE A 424 2.91 7.21 61.26
C ILE A 424 4.32 7.04 60.68
N LYS A 425 5.18 6.36 61.44
CA LYS A 425 6.34 5.67 60.87
C LYS A 425 6.01 4.17 60.85
N VAL A 426 6.47 3.55 59.76
CA VAL A 426 6.59 2.10 59.54
C VAL A 426 5.34 1.41 58.96
N THR A 427 5.38 1.17 57.64
CA THR A 427 5.17 -0.14 56.96
C THR A 427 4.68 0.02 55.50
N LYS A 428 5.42 0.73 54.64
CA LYS A 428 5.21 0.66 53.18
C LYS A 428 6.48 0.51 52.34
N SER A 429 7.57 0.02 52.92
CA SER A 429 8.80 -0.32 52.20
C SER A 429 9.13 -1.83 52.13
N GLN A 430 8.43 -2.70 52.86
CA GLN A 430 8.73 -4.15 52.87
C GLN A 430 7.78 -5.06 52.08
N ILE A 431 6.69 -4.53 51.50
CA ILE A 431 5.78 -5.34 50.65
C ILE A 431 5.94 -5.00 49.15
N LYS A 432 6.65 -3.93 48.80
CA LYS A 432 6.85 -3.48 47.40
C LYS A 432 8.12 -4.00 46.72
N SER A 433 9.08 -4.57 47.44
CA SER A 433 10.31 -5.15 46.87
C SER A 433 10.17 -6.63 46.49
N THR A 434 9.27 -7.37 47.12
CA THR A 434 9.15 -8.82 46.91
C THR A 434 8.13 -9.22 45.83
N ILE A 435 7.12 -8.36 45.55
CA ILE A 435 6.03 -8.71 44.62
C ILE A 435 6.30 -8.19 43.19
N LYS A 436 7.15 -7.19 43.01
CA LYS A 436 7.45 -6.60 41.69
C LYS A 436 8.24 -7.54 40.74
N PRO A 437 9.23 -8.33 41.21
CA PRO A 437 9.91 -9.31 40.36
C PRO A 437 8.98 -10.47 39.99
N VAL A 438 8.20 -10.95 40.95
CA VAL A 438 7.27 -12.09 40.79
C VAL A 438 6.11 -11.72 39.87
N TYR A 439 5.52 -10.53 40.00
CA TYR A 439 4.44 -10.07 39.12
C TYR A 439 4.94 -9.77 37.69
N LYS A 440 6.18 -9.30 37.53
CA LYS A 440 6.81 -9.03 36.22
C LYS A 440 7.25 -10.33 35.54
N GLN A 441 7.75 -11.31 36.30
CA GLN A 441 7.99 -12.67 35.81
C GLN A 441 6.68 -13.38 35.47
N ILE A 442 5.66 -13.37 36.33
CA ILE A 442 4.35 -13.98 36.04
C ILE A 442 3.70 -13.33 34.81
N LYS A 443 3.81 -12.00 34.62
CA LYS A 443 3.32 -11.30 33.43
C LYS A 443 4.14 -11.59 32.17
N GLN A 444 5.45 -11.83 32.29
CA GLN A 444 6.30 -12.28 31.17
C GLN A 444 6.08 -13.75 30.84
N THR A 445 5.83 -14.62 31.82
CA THR A 445 5.57 -16.06 31.62
C THR A 445 4.14 -16.28 31.09
N LEU A 446 3.14 -15.53 31.59
CA LEU A 446 1.79 -15.50 31.01
C LEU A 446 1.75 -14.80 29.65
N GLY A 447 2.59 -13.79 29.42
CA GLY A 447 2.73 -13.11 28.14
C GLY A 447 3.37 -14.01 27.08
N LYS A 448 4.43 -14.74 27.43
CA LYS A 448 5.08 -15.76 26.58
C LYS A 448 4.19 -16.98 26.38
N ALA A 449 3.42 -17.40 27.38
CA ALA A 449 2.41 -18.46 27.24
C ALA A 449 1.22 -18.01 26.38
N LYS A 450 0.72 -16.77 26.53
CA LYS A 450 -0.30 -16.18 25.62
C LYS A 450 0.23 -15.98 24.21
N ALA A 451 1.52 -15.69 24.03
CA ALA A 451 2.14 -15.55 22.71
C ALA A 451 2.34 -16.92 22.04
N LYS A 452 2.81 -17.94 22.77
CA LYS A 452 2.92 -19.33 22.29
C LYS A 452 1.56 -20.02 22.10
N LEU A 453 0.53 -19.65 22.87
CA LEU A 453 -0.86 -20.05 22.61
C LEU A 453 -1.47 -19.27 21.45
N LYS A 454 -0.99 -18.05 21.16
CA LYS A 454 -1.48 -17.22 20.05
C LYS A 454 -1.01 -17.70 18.68
N GLU A 455 0.11 -18.41 18.57
CA GLU A 455 0.55 -18.96 17.29
C GLU A 455 -0.42 -19.99 16.69
N PRO A 456 -0.89 -21.02 17.42
CA PRO A 456 -1.95 -21.91 16.92
C PRO A 456 -3.35 -21.28 16.92
N LEU A 457 -3.53 -20.09 17.51
CA LEU A 457 -4.78 -19.30 17.47
C LEU A 457 -4.82 -18.26 16.35
N LYS A 458 -3.68 -17.98 15.69
CA LYS A 458 -3.59 -17.06 14.55
C LYS A 458 -4.10 -17.69 13.26
N GLU A 459 -4.17 -19.02 13.18
CA GLU A 459 -4.84 -19.68 12.07
C GLU A 459 -6.36 -19.45 12.16
N ALA A 460 -6.95 -18.92 11.07
CA ALA A 460 -8.39 -18.77 10.92
C ALA A 460 -9.17 -20.09 11.16
N SER A 461 -8.48 -21.24 11.06
CA SER A 461 -8.97 -22.59 11.33
C SER A 461 -9.49 -22.75 12.77
N ASN A 462 -8.75 -22.36 13.81
CA ASN A 462 -9.14 -22.62 15.21
C ASN A 462 -10.06 -21.54 15.79
N ALA A 463 -10.10 -20.35 15.18
CA ALA A 463 -10.97 -19.26 15.60
C ALA A 463 -12.47 -19.61 15.50
N GLN A 464 -12.87 -20.39 14.49
CA GLN A 464 -14.28 -20.78 14.32
C GLN A 464 -14.75 -21.76 15.40
N ILE A 465 -13.92 -22.72 15.84
CA ILE A 465 -14.28 -23.64 16.94
C ILE A 465 -14.60 -22.87 18.22
N ILE A 466 -13.76 -21.88 18.56
CA ILE A 466 -13.92 -21.08 19.78
C ILE A 466 -15.15 -20.19 19.70
N LYS A 467 -15.45 -19.65 18.50
CA LYS A 467 -16.55 -18.71 18.30
C LYS A 467 -17.90 -19.42 18.12
N SER A 468 -17.94 -20.60 17.51
CA SER A 468 -19.14 -21.32 17.07
C SER A 468 -20.26 -21.44 18.12
N PRO A 469 -19.98 -21.72 19.41
CA PRO A 469 -21.04 -21.80 20.43
C PRO A 469 -21.77 -20.48 20.70
N LYS A 470 -21.17 -19.34 20.32
CA LYS A 470 -21.76 -18.00 20.48
C LYS A 470 -22.58 -17.56 19.27
N LEU A 471 -22.55 -18.31 18.16
CA LEU A 471 -23.25 -17.93 16.91
C LEU A 471 -24.75 -17.80 17.13
N VAL A 472 -25.37 -18.77 17.82
CA VAL A 472 -26.81 -18.75 18.09
C VAL A 472 -27.23 -17.55 18.94
N GLU A 473 -26.43 -17.21 19.94
CA GLU A 473 -26.66 -16.03 20.78
C GLU A 473 -26.53 -14.73 19.96
N ARG A 474 -25.55 -14.66 19.06
CA ARG A 474 -25.37 -13.52 18.14
C ARG A 474 -26.52 -13.39 17.15
N TYR A 475 -27.01 -14.49 16.57
CA TYR A 475 -28.20 -14.47 15.73
C TYR A 475 -29.42 -14.02 16.53
N LYS A 476 -29.65 -14.56 17.73
CA LYS A 476 -30.75 -14.09 18.59
C LYS A 476 -30.69 -12.59 18.82
N LYS A 477 -29.53 -12.06 19.22
CA LYS A 477 -29.35 -10.62 19.45
C LYS A 477 -29.59 -9.79 18.19
N THR A 478 -29.05 -10.23 17.06
CA THR A 478 -29.10 -9.48 15.81
C THR A 478 -30.50 -9.52 15.18
N PHE A 479 -31.17 -10.68 15.21
CA PHE A 479 -32.43 -10.88 14.51
C PHE A 479 -33.62 -10.26 15.25
N ILE A 480 -33.53 -10.08 16.57
CA ILE A 480 -34.55 -9.36 17.37
C ILE A 480 -34.29 -7.85 17.47
N ALA A 481 -33.23 -7.34 16.84
CA ALA A 481 -32.97 -5.90 16.82
C ALA A 481 -34.12 -5.15 16.14
N SER A 482 -34.35 -3.90 16.55
CA SER A 482 -35.42 -3.05 16.02
C SER A 482 -35.34 -2.90 14.49
N GLU A 483 -36.50 -2.73 13.87
CA GLU A 483 -36.69 -2.52 12.42
C GLU A 483 -37.70 -1.39 12.15
N LEU A 484 -37.97 -0.52 13.14
CA LEU A 484 -39.08 0.43 13.08
C LEU A 484 -38.86 1.59 12.09
N ASN A 485 -37.60 1.91 11.78
CA ASN A 485 -37.22 3.02 10.91
C ASN A 485 -35.92 2.69 10.13
N GLN A 486 -35.54 3.55 9.17
CA GLN A 486 -34.35 3.32 8.33
C GLN A 486 -33.04 3.23 9.13
N LYS A 487 -32.91 4.01 10.21
CA LYS A 487 -31.75 3.95 11.12
C LYS A 487 -31.65 2.59 11.83
N ASP A 488 -32.78 2.05 12.28
CA ASP A 488 -32.85 0.73 12.89
C ASP A 488 -32.45 -0.38 11.90
N LEU A 489 -32.94 -0.31 10.66
CA LEU A 489 -32.55 -1.22 9.57
C LEU A 489 -31.05 -1.12 9.28
N GLY A 490 -30.50 0.09 9.18
CA GLY A 490 -29.07 0.33 8.96
C GLY A 490 -28.18 -0.22 10.09
N ASN A 491 -28.61 -0.06 11.35
CA ASN A 491 -27.92 -0.65 12.50
C ASN A 491 -27.97 -2.19 12.47
N LYS A 492 -29.11 -2.76 12.10
CA LYS A 492 -29.29 -4.21 12.02
C LYS A 492 -28.40 -4.82 10.91
N VAL A 493 -28.31 -4.18 9.75
CA VAL A 493 -27.36 -4.59 8.69
C VAL A 493 -25.91 -4.55 9.18
N LYS A 494 -25.50 -3.48 9.88
CA LYS A 494 -24.15 -3.39 10.49
C LYS A 494 -23.87 -4.53 11.46
N GLU A 495 -24.85 -4.94 12.27
CA GLU A 495 -24.70 -6.10 13.15
C GLU A 495 -24.61 -7.42 12.35
N CYS A 496 -25.42 -7.60 11.30
CA CYS A 496 -25.30 -8.74 10.39
C CYS A 496 -23.90 -8.80 9.74
N TRP A 497 -23.33 -7.67 9.33
CA TRP A 497 -21.97 -7.61 8.82
C TRP A 497 -20.93 -8.05 9.85
N LYS A 498 -21.03 -7.57 11.09
CA LYS A 498 -20.14 -8.01 12.19
C LYS A 498 -20.21 -9.51 12.41
N VAL A 499 -21.41 -10.10 12.30
CA VAL A 499 -21.60 -11.55 12.37
C VAL A 499 -20.93 -12.23 11.17
N GLY A 500 -21.19 -11.79 9.94
CA GLY A 500 -20.62 -12.41 8.73
C GLY A 500 -19.10 -12.30 8.62
N SER A 501 -18.51 -11.22 9.11
CA SER A 501 -17.04 -11.08 9.19
C SER A 501 -16.43 -11.98 10.28
N SER A 502 -17.21 -12.37 11.30
CA SER A 502 -16.72 -13.17 12.44
C SER A 502 -16.92 -14.67 12.26
N TYR A 503 -17.95 -15.09 11.52
CA TYR A 503 -18.41 -16.47 11.41
C TYR A 503 -18.46 -16.94 9.95
N ARG A 504 -17.88 -18.11 9.68
CA ARG A 504 -17.80 -18.72 8.32
C ARG A 504 -18.72 -19.93 8.13
N ILE A 505 -19.72 -20.09 8.99
CA ILE A 505 -20.67 -21.22 9.00
C ILE A 505 -22.11 -20.69 9.10
N ASP A 506 -23.08 -21.51 8.70
CA ASP A 506 -24.51 -21.16 8.58
C ASP A 506 -24.73 -19.85 7.79
N ARG A 507 -23.89 -19.64 6.76
CA ARG A 507 -23.83 -18.39 5.97
C ARG A 507 -25.14 -18.10 5.24
N VAL A 508 -25.83 -19.14 4.78
CA VAL A 508 -27.10 -18.99 4.06
C VAL A 508 -28.15 -18.28 4.92
N ARG A 509 -28.22 -18.62 6.22
CA ARG A 509 -29.16 -17.96 7.13
C ARG A 509 -28.88 -16.47 7.26
N LEU A 510 -27.61 -16.12 7.45
CA LEU A 510 -27.19 -14.72 7.56
C LEU A 510 -27.43 -13.95 6.26
N TRP A 511 -27.09 -14.53 5.11
CA TRP A 511 -27.29 -13.89 3.81
C TRP A 511 -28.76 -13.65 3.50
N ARG A 512 -29.64 -14.61 3.83
CA ARG A 512 -31.08 -14.41 3.67
C ARG A 512 -31.62 -13.33 4.60
N GLU A 513 -31.08 -13.20 5.82
CA GLU A 513 -31.45 -12.09 6.70
C GLU A 513 -30.95 -10.75 6.14
N ILE A 514 -29.70 -10.66 5.65
CA ILE A 514 -29.20 -9.45 4.99
C ILE A 514 -30.10 -9.11 3.80
N ALA A 515 -30.44 -10.09 2.95
CA ALA A 515 -31.32 -9.89 1.80
C ALA A 515 -32.68 -9.30 2.20
N ARG A 516 -33.31 -9.85 3.25
CA ARG A 516 -34.59 -9.35 3.77
C ARG A 516 -34.49 -7.90 4.26
N ILE A 517 -33.44 -7.57 5.00
CA ILE A 517 -33.27 -6.20 5.50
C ILE A 517 -32.95 -5.24 4.36
N GLU A 518 -32.10 -5.62 3.41
CA GLU A 518 -31.81 -4.79 2.23
C GLU A 518 -33.04 -4.58 1.35
N GLU A 519 -33.93 -5.57 1.24
CA GLU A 519 -35.23 -5.43 0.59
C GLU A 519 -36.12 -4.38 1.28
N LEU A 520 -36.20 -4.39 2.62
CA LEU A 520 -36.90 -3.35 3.39
C LEU A 520 -36.28 -1.95 3.25
N ARG A 521 -34.99 -1.88 2.93
CA ARG A 521 -34.26 -0.63 2.64
C ARG A 521 -34.36 -0.19 1.18
N GLY A 522 -35.05 -0.95 0.32
CA GLY A 522 -35.18 -0.67 -1.11
C GLY A 522 -34.01 -1.14 -1.98
N ASN A 523 -33.01 -1.82 -1.40
CA ASN A 523 -31.83 -2.35 -2.10
C ASN A 523 -32.11 -3.73 -2.71
N GLU A 524 -33.10 -3.80 -3.60
CA GLU A 524 -33.58 -5.08 -4.18
C GLU A 524 -32.49 -5.86 -4.91
N LEU A 525 -31.56 -5.17 -5.60
CA LEU A 525 -30.48 -5.83 -6.32
C LEU A 525 -29.54 -6.58 -5.36
N VAL A 526 -29.16 -5.94 -4.24
CA VAL A 526 -28.35 -6.57 -3.19
C VAL A 526 -29.10 -7.76 -2.57
N SER A 527 -30.41 -7.60 -2.33
CA SER A 527 -31.26 -8.69 -1.85
C SER A 527 -31.27 -9.89 -2.81
N ALA A 528 -31.46 -9.64 -4.11
CA ALA A 528 -31.41 -10.66 -5.15
C ALA A 528 -30.04 -11.37 -5.19
N THR A 529 -28.93 -10.62 -5.11
CA THR A 529 -27.58 -11.20 -5.07
C THR A 529 -27.40 -12.16 -3.90
N TYR A 530 -27.83 -11.80 -2.68
CA TYR A 530 -27.71 -12.69 -1.52
C TYR A 530 -28.63 -13.92 -1.58
N LYS A 531 -29.86 -13.78 -2.10
CA LYS A 531 -30.76 -14.91 -2.35
C LYS A 531 -30.17 -15.87 -3.40
N LEU A 532 -29.58 -15.31 -4.45
CA LEU A 532 -28.87 -16.06 -5.49
C LEU A 532 -27.64 -16.81 -4.95
N ARG A 533 -26.85 -16.18 -4.07
CA ARG A 533 -25.75 -16.85 -3.36
C ARG A 533 -26.22 -18.07 -2.56
N ALA A 534 -27.40 -17.99 -1.93
CA ALA A 534 -27.97 -19.11 -1.20
C ALA A 534 -28.35 -20.27 -2.15
N MET A 535 -29.01 -19.98 -3.28
CA MET A 535 -29.31 -20.99 -4.31
C MET A 535 -28.04 -21.63 -4.86
N ARG A 536 -27.01 -20.83 -5.12
CA ARG A 536 -25.70 -21.28 -5.57
C ARG A 536 -25.03 -22.23 -4.58
N LEU A 537 -24.89 -21.85 -3.31
CA LEU A 537 -24.25 -22.70 -2.31
C LEU A 537 -25.00 -24.01 -2.05
N LEU A 538 -26.33 -24.01 -2.19
CA LEU A 538 -27.18 -25.16 -1.91
C LEU A 538 -27.54 -25.98 -3.15
N ASP A 539 -27.09 -25.53 -4.33
CA ASP A 539 -27.31 -26.11 -5.65
C ASP A 539 -28.79 -26.36 -5.94
N GLY A 540 -29.60 -25.32 -5.72
CA GLY A 540 -31.04 -25.35 -5.95
C GLY A 540 -31.82 -24.31 -5.15
N ASP A 541 -33.04 -24.01 -5.61
CA ASP A 541 -33.95 -23.10 -4.91
C ASP A 541 -34.68 -23.81 -3.77
N ARG A 542 -34.02 -23.89 -2.60
CA ARG A 542 -34.59 -24.53 -1.41
C ARG A 542 -35.65 -23.70 -0.69
N PHE A 543 -35.81 -22.43 -1.07
CA PHE A 543 -36.62 -21.48 -0.29
C PHE A 543 -37.68 -20.75 -1.12
N GLY A 544 -37.81 -21.05 -2.41
CA GLY A 544 -38.75 -20.38 -3.31
C GLY A 544 -38.30 -18.98 -3.71
N ASP A 545 -37.00 -18.69 -3.64
CA ASP A 545 -36.44 -17.36 -3.90
C ASP A 545 -36.27 -17.09 -5.42
N LEU A 546 -36.34 -18.11 -6.29
CA LEU A 546 -36.06 -17.99 -7.73
C LEU A 546 -36.97 -16.99 -8.44
N THR A 547 -38.28 -17.04 -8.17
CA THR A 547 -39.27 -16.16 -8.80
C THR A 547 -38.99 -14.69 -8.48
N PHE A 548 -38.64 -14.40 -7.22
CA PHE A 548 -38.26 -13.05 -6.80
C PHE A 548 -36.99 -12.59 -7.53
N VAL A 549 -35.93 -13.40 -7.51
CA VAL A 549 -34.64 -13.06 -8.12
C VAL A 549 -34.81 -12.75 -9.60
N LYS A 550 -35.51 -13.61 -10.36
CA LYS A 550 -35.76 -13.40 -11.79
C LYS A 550 -36.45 -12.07 -12.08
N ARG A 551 -37.54 -11.79 -11.37
CA ARG A 551 -38.31 -10.54 -11.52
C ARG A 551 -37.42 -9.32 -11.27
N THR A 552 -36.64 -9.34 -10.19
CA THR A 552 -35.73 -8.24 -9.86
C THR A 552 -34.64 -8.07 -10.92
N LEU A 553 -34.05 -9.17 -11.40
CA LEU A 553 -33.03 -9.11 -12.46
C LEU A 553 -33.59 -8.54 -13.76
N GLU A 554 -34.77 -8.97 -14.19
CA GLU A 554 -35.45 -8.44 -15.38
C GLU A 554 -35.73 -6.94 -15.25
N GLN A 555 -36.27 -6.50 -14.09
CA GLN A 555 -36.54 -5.09 -13.82
C GLN A 555 -35.27 -4.23 -13.77
N LYS A 556 -34.12 -4.81 -13.38
CA LYS A 556 -32.82 -4.14 -13.30
C LYS A 556 -31.98 -4.29 -14.58
N GLY A 557 -32.51 -4.90 -15.65
CA GLY A 557 -31.83 -5.01 -16.94
C GLY A 557 -30.83 -6.16 -17.07
N PHE A 558 -30.96 -7.21 -16.24
CA PHE A 558 -30.17 -8.45 -16.25
C PHE A 558 -30.99 -9.61 -16.84
N SER A 559 -31.58 -9.40 -18.03
CA SER A 559 -32.48 -10.38 -18.66
C SER A 559 -31.75 -11.67 -19.05
N ARG A 560 -30.50 -11.58 -19.52
CA ARG A 560 -29.66 -12.74 -19.87
C ARG A 560 -29.28 -13.55 -18.63
N GLU A 561 -28.93 -12.89 -17.54
CA GLU A 561 -28.63 -13.55 -16.27
C GLU A 561 -29.89 -14.19 -15.66
N SER A 562 -31.08 -13.57 -15.81
CA SER A 562 -32.37 -14.18 -15.44
C SER A 562 -32.61 -15.51 -16.17
N GLN A 563 -32.33 -15.57 -17.48
CA GLN A 563 -32.43 -16.79 -18.28
C GLN A 563 -31.45 -17.88 -17.80
N VAL A 564 -30.21 -17.51 -17.52
CA VAL A 564 -29.19 -18.43 -16.99
C VAL A 564 -29.62 -19.01 -15.64
N ILE A 565 -30.08 -18.17 -14.71
CA ILE A 565 -30.53 -18.61 -13.38
C ILE A 565 -31.76 -19.51 -13.49
N GLN A 566 -32.67 -19.23 -14.43
CA GLN A 566 -33.81 -20.09 -14.74
C GLN A 566 -33.37 -21.47 -15.26
N ALA A 567 -32.39 -21.52 -16.16
CA ALA A 567 -31.83 -22.77 -16.67
C ALA A 567 -31.13 -23.56 -15.56
N MET A 568 -30.36 -22.88 -14.70
CA MET A 568 -29.57 -23.51 -13.64
C MET A 568 -30.42 -24.03 -12.47
N TYR A 569 -31.45 -23.30 -12.05
CA TYR A 569 -32.17 -23.58 -10.80
C TYR A 569 -33.68 -23.82 -11.00
N GLY A 570 -34.15 -23.83 -12.24
CA GLY A 570 -35.53 -24.15 -12.60
C GLY A 570 -35.86 -25.64 -12.59
N LYS A 571 -36.39 -26.16 -13.70
CA LYS A 571 -36.77 -27.58 -13.80
C LYS A 571 -35.52 -28.46 -13.92
N SER A 572 -35.31 -29.34 -12.95
CA SER A 572 -34.12 -30.19 -12.88
C SER A 572 -33.88 -31.08 -14.11
N ALA A 573 -34.94 -31.54 -14.80
CA ALA A 573 -34.82 -32.44 -15.94
C ALA A 573 -34.30 -31.75 -17.22
N GLU A 574 -34.46 -30.43 -17.32
CA GLU A 574 -34.10 -29.63 -18.51
C GLU A 574 -32.82 -28.79 -18.27
N ARG A 575 -32.27 -28.82 -17.05
CA ARG A 575 -31.15 -27.96 -16.61
C ARG A 575 -29.95 -28.05 -17.54
N GLU A 576 -29.52 -29.25 -17.86
CA GLU A 576 -28.30 -29.48 -18.64
C GLU A 576 -28.44 -29.02 -20.09
N SER A 577 -29.51 -29.44 -20.78
CA SER A 577 -29.74 -29.05 -22.17
C SER A 577 -29.96 -27.55 -22.34
N GLN A 578 -30.69 -26.90 -21.41
CA GLN A 578 -30.87 -25.45 -21.43
C GLN A 578 -29.56 -24.69 -21.18
N CYS A 579 -28.74 -25.16 -20.22
CA CYS A 579 -27.43 -24.54 -19.96
C CYS A 579 -26.50 -24.67 -21.18
N LEU A 580 -26.46 -25.85 -21.82
CA LEU A 580 -25.62 -26.07 -23.01
C LEU A 580 -26.06 -25.17 -24.17
N ALA A 581 -27.37 -25.09 -24.43
CA ALA A 581 -27.92 -24.23 -25.48
C ALA A 581 -27.54 -22.75 -25.28
N LEU A 582 -27.56 -22.24 -24.05
CA LEU A 582 -27.14 -20.86 -23.74
C LEU A 582 -25.65 -20.62 -23.99
N ILE A 583 -24.79 -21.61 -23.70
CA ILE A 583 -23.35 -21.51 -23.96
C ILE A 583 -23.09 -21.48 -25.48
N GLU A 584 -23.72 -22.37 -26.24
CA GLU A 584 -23.60 -22.44 -27.70
C GLU A 584 -24.16 -21.19 -28.38
N GLU A 585 -25.30 -20.68 -27.91
CA GLU A 585 -25.87 -19.42 -28.37
C GLU A 585 -24.91 -18.25 -28.11
N SER A 586 -24.30 -18.17 -26.91
CA SER A 586 -23.28 -17.15 -26.61
C SER A 586 -22.09 -17.26 -27.57
N PHE A 587 -21.63 -18.48 -27.87
CA PHE A 587 -20.54 -18.68 -28.82
C PHE A 587 -20.87 -18.17 -30.22
N ASN A 588 -22.04 -18.55 -30.74
CA ASN A 588 -22.47 -18.14 -32.08
C ASN A 588 -22.72 -16.64 -32.18
N ASN A 589 -23.36 -16.03 -31.18
CA ASN A 589 -23.68 -14.60 -31.16
C ASN A 589 -22.43 -13.71 -31.15
N ASN A 590 -21.31 -14.22 -30.61
CA ASN A 590 -20.07 -13.47 -30.48
C ASN A 590 -19.02 -13.87 -31.52
N LEU A 591 -19.35 -14.71 -32.51
CA LEU A 591 -18.40 -15.17 -33.53
C LEU A 591 -17.93 -14.01 -34.44
N HIS A 592 -18.78 -13.02 -34.66
CA HIS A 592 -18.51 -11.88 -35.52
C HIS A 592 -18.52 -10.58 -34.72
N ASN A 593 -17.61 -9.67 -35.08
CA ASN A 593 -17.62 -8.34 -34.50
C ASN A 593 -18.74 -7.49 -35.11
N GLN A 594 -19.35 -6.65 -34.29
CA GLN A 594 -20.34 -5.70 -34.76
C GLN A 594 -19.65 -4.52 -35.46
N THR A 595 -20.36 -3.87 -36.39
CA THR A 595 -19.91 -2.58 -36.93
C THR A 595 -20.29 -1.47 -35.94
N TRP A 596 -19.29 -0.71 -35.49
CA TRP A 596 -19.48 0.30 -34.46
C TRP A 596 -19.47 1.70 -35.06
N LYS A 597 -20.25 2.63 -34.49
CA LYS A 597 -20.13 4.07 -34.78
C LYS A 597 -19.07 4.70 -33.86
N TYR A 598 -18.10 5.42 -34.42
CA TYR A 598 -17.06 6.18 -33.71
C TYR A 598 -16.53 7.28 -34.61
N GLU A 599 -15.81 8.18 -33.98
CA GLU A 599 -14.98 9.18 -34.63
C GLU A 599 -13.51 8.88 -34.35
N ILE A 600 -12.67 8.95 -35.39
CA ILE A 600 -11.22 9.01 -35.24
C ILE A 600 -10.88 10.48 -35.04
N ILE A 601 -10.41 10.83 -33.85
CA ILE A 601 -10.15 12.23 -33.48
C ILE A 601 -8.70 12.61 -33.82
N ASP A 602 -7.75 11.72 -33.55
CA ASP A 602 -6.32 11.93 -33.78
C ASP A 602 -5.65 10.58 -34.09
N ASP A 603 -4.92 10.48 -35.21
CA ASP A 603 -4.13 9.29 -35.58
C ASP A 603 -2.68 9.72 -35.83
N ARG A 604 -1.81 9.35 -34.89
CA ARG A 604 -0.36 9.66 -34.89
C ARG A 604 0.48 8.43 -35.21
N ARG A 605 -0.09 7.44 -35.89
CA ARG A 605 0.60 6.21 -36.26
C ARG A 605 1.20 6.32 -37.66
N GLU A 606 2.51 6.21 -37.73
CA GLU A 606 3.26 6.32 -38.99
C GLU A 606 3.35 4.99 -39.76
N LYS A 607 3.33 3.84 -39.06
CA LYS A 607 3.52 2.53 -39.68
C LYS A 607 2.18 1.88 -40.06
N SER A 608 2.20 1.11 -41.15
CA SER A 608 1.08 0.26 -41.55
C SER A 608 0.98 -1.03 -40.72
N GLU A 609 2.10 -1.46 -40.14
CA GLU A 609 2.20 -2.68 -39.34
C GLU A 609 3.05 -2.43 -38.09
N TYR A 610 2.62 -3.05 -36.99
CA TYR A 610 3.30 -3.05 -35.70
C TYR A 610 3.39 -4.50 -35.18
N ARG A 611 4.28 -4.77 -34.23
CA ARG A 611 4.38 -6.08 -33.57
C ARG A 611 3.33 -6.25 -32.46
N VAL A 612 3.02 -5.17 -31.73
CA VAL A 612 2.02 -5.17 -30.64
C VAL A 612 1.09 -3.96 -30.74
N SER A 613 -0.21 -4.18 -30.54
CA SER A 613 -1.20 -3.11 -30.32
C SER A 613 -1.66 -3.15 -28.86
N MET A 614 -1.44 -2.06 -28.12
CA MET A 614 -2.02 -1.84 -26.80
C MET A 614 -3.37 -1.16 -26.94
N ILE A 615 -4.44 -1.81 -26.52
CA ILE A 615 -5.81 -1.28 -26.54
C ILE A 615 -6.16 -0.77 -25.14
N VAL A 616 -6.44 0.52 -25.02
CA VAL A 616 -6.70 1.19 -23.74
C VAL A 616 -8.10 1.76 -23.76
N SER A 617 -8.97 1.29 -22.87
CA SER A 617 -10.31 1.85 -22.71
C SER A 617 -10.28 3.06 -21.77
N LEU A 618 -10.85 4.19 -22.19
CA LEU A 618 -10.93 5.40 -21.39
C LEU A 618 -12.37 5.69 -20.97
N TYR A 619 -12.54 5.99 -19.68
CA TYR A 619 -13.74 6.59 -19.11
C TYR A 619 -13.42 7.27 -17.78
N ASN A 620 -13.68 8.58 -17.67
CA ASN A 620 -13.35 9.36 -16.48
C ASN A 620 -11.88 9.17 -16.08
N ALA A 621 -10.99 9.36 -17.06
CA ALA A 621 -9.58 8.97 -17.01
C ALA A 621 -8.62 10.16 -17.05
N ALA A 622 -9.13 11.39 -17.17
CA ALA A 622 -8.31 12.59 -17.40
C ALA A 622 -7.19 12.78 -16.36
N GLU A 623 -7.47 12.54 -15.08
CA GLU A 623 -6.47 12.69 -13.99
C GLU A 623 -5.37 11.62 -14.00
N LYS A 624 -5.67 10.41 -14.50
CA LYS A 624 -4.76 9.26 -14.50
C LYS A 624 -3.93 9.17 -15.77
N LEU A 625 -4.43 9.74 -16.87
CA LEU A 625 -3.84 9.65 -18.19
C LEU A 625 -2.38 10.17 -18.25
N PRO A 626 -1.98 11.26 -17.57
CA PRO A 626 -0.59 11.74 -17.59
C PRO A 626 0.41 10.73 -17.05
N LEU A 627 0.14 10.15 -15.88
CA LEU A 627 1.02 9.13 -15.30
C LEU A 627 1.06 7.90 -16.19
N PHE A 628 -0.11 7.41 -16.61
CA PHE A 628 -0.25 6.23 -17.45
C PHE A 628 0.56 6.32 -18.75
N LEU A 629 0.38 7.39 -19.54
CA LEU A 629 1.07 7.54 -20.82
C LEU A 629 2.59 7.75 -20.67
N LYS A 630 3.02 8.53 -19.67
CA LYS A 630 4.46 8.70 -19.37
C LYS A 630 5.10 7.38 -18.96
N THR A 631 4.35 6.53 -18.26
CA THR A 631 4.82 5.21 -17.87
C THR A 631 4.93 4.27 -19.08
N LEU A 632 3.99 4.32 -20.03
CA LEU A 632 4.08 3.54 -21.26
C LEU A 632 5.23 3.95 -22.17
N GLN A 633 5.73 5.19 -22.07
CA GLN A 633 6.91 5.65 -22.82
C GLN A 633 8.17 4.85 -22.48
N SER A 634 8.24 4.23 -21.30
CA SER A 634 9.37 3.40 -20.91
C SER A 634 9.35 1.99 -21.52
N GLN A 635 8.28 1.59 -22.22
CA GLN A 635 8.21 0.26 -22.84
C GLN A 635 9.25 0.10 -23.96
N THR A 636 10.03 -0.99 -23.93
CA THR A 636 11.12 -1.21 -24.92
C THR A 636 10.60 -1.25 -26.35
N LEU A 637 9.43 -1.86 -26.59
CA LEU A 637 8.80 -1.88 -27.92
C LEU A 637 8.19 -0.53 -28.35
N MET A 638 7.87 0.36 -27.40
CA MET A 638 7.48 1.73 -27.76
C MET A 638 8.71 2.53 -28.19
N GLN A 639 9.85 2.36 -27.52
CA GLN A 639 11.11 3.00 -27.85
C GLN A 639 11.69 2.54 -29.20
N SER A 640 11.52 1.26 -29.56
CA SER A 640 11.89 0.75 -30.89
C SER A 640 10.89 1.10 -32.00
N GLY A 641 9.72 1.64 -31.62
CA GLY A 641 8.63 1.96 -32.54
C GLY A 641 7.90 0.73 -33.10
N ASP A 642 7.99 -0.43 -32.43
CA ASP A 642 7.34 -1.67 -32.84
C ASP A 642 5.98 -1.90 -32.18
N ALA A 643 5.53 -0.98 -31.33
CA ALA A 643 4.22 -1.01 -30.71
C ALA A 643 3.41 0.27 -31.01
N GLU A 644 2.08 0.11 -31.02
CA GLU A 644 1.10 1.20 -31.10
C GLU A 644 0.19 1.21 -29.88
N ILE A 645 -0.38 2.36 -29.55
CA ILE A 645 -1.42 2.53 -28.52
C ILE A 645 -2.71 2.95 -29.20
N ILE A 646 -3.82 2.30 -28.85
CA ILE A 646 -5.16 2.63 -29.31
C ILE A 646 -5.98 3.03 -28.09
N LEU A 647 -6.17 4.34 -27.93
CA LEU A 647 -6.99 4.95 -26.89
C LEU A 647 -8.45 4.98 -27.37
N VAL A 648 -9.32 4.23 -26.69
CA VAL A 648 -10.75 4.15 -26.98
C VAL A 648 -11.53 4.89 -25.91
N ASP A 649 -11.84 6.15 -26.17
CA ASP A 649 -12.71 6.98 -25.35
C ASP A 649 -14.17 6.52 -25.47
N SER A 650 -14.68 5.91 -24.39
CA SER A 650 -16.00 5.32 -24.30
C SER A 650 -17.08 6.35 -23.93
N GLY A 651 -17.05 7.51 -24.60
CA GLY A 651 -17.97 8.63 -24.38
C GLY A 651 -17.77 9.29 -23.02
N SER A 652 -16.51 9.54 -22.64
CA SER A 652 -16.15 10.09 -21.34
C SER A 652 -16.75 11.48 -21.11
N PRO A 653 -17.17 11.79 -19.86
CA PRO A 653 -17.74 13.09 -19.52
C PRO A 653 -16.67 14.18 -19.31
N GLY A 654 -15.39 13.81 -19.20
CA GLY A 654 -14.30 14.73 -18.89
C GLY A 654 -13.56 15.25 -20.12
N ASP A 655 -12.40 15.85 -19.85
CA ASP A 655 -11.53 16.49 -20.84
C ASP A 655 -10.38 15.56 -21.30
N GLU A 656 -10.62 14.24 -21.38
CA GLU A 656 -9.59 13.25 -21.73
C GLU A 656 -8.84 13.59 -23.02
N TYR A 657 -9.55 14.08 -24.05
CA TYR A 657 -8.93 14.47 -25.31
C TYR A 657 -8.04 15.71 -25.17
N GLN A 658 -8.43 16.70 -24.36
CA GLN A 658 -7.60 17.88 -24.12
C GLN A 658 -6.31 17.51 -23.39
N VAL A 659 -6.41 16.65 -22.37
CA VAL A 659 -5.23 16.12 -21.66
C VAL A 659 -4.32 15.34 -22.62
N PHE A 660 -4.89 14.47 -23.45
CA PHE A 660 -4.15 13.76 -24.50
C PHE A 660 -3.44 14.74 -25.46
N GLN A 661 -4.14 15.77 -25.95
CA GLN A 661 -3.61 16.74 -26.90
C GLN A 661 -2.40 17.50 -26.33
N GLN A 662 -2.41 17.80 -25.04
CA GLN A 662 -1.29 18.46 -24.35
C GLN A 662 -0.07 17.54 -24.18
N LEU A 663 -0.28 16.25 -23.91
CA LEU A 663 0.79 15.30 -23.62
C LEU A 663 1.42 14.69 -24.89
N ALA A 664 0.60 14.40 -25.89
CA ALA A 664 1.01 13.57 -27.03
C ALA A 664 2.21 14.12 -27.84
N PRO A 665 2.40 15.45 -28.02
CA PRO A 665 3.58 15.98 -28.72
C PRO A 665 4.91 15.63 -28.04
N ASP A 666 4.95 15.63 -26.71
CA ASP A 666 6.19 15.43 -25.94
C ASP A 666 6.53 13.94 -25.75
N LEU A 667 5.56 13.04 -25.95
CA LEU A 667 5.73 11.61 -25.70
C LEU A 667 6.39 10.86 -26.87
N GLY A 668 6.22 11.34 -28.10
CA GLY A 668 6.77 10.67 -29.30
C GLY A 668 6.22 9.26 -29.55
N LEU A 669 5.05 8.92 -29.02
CA LEU A 669 4.45 7.58 -29.11
C LEU A 669 3.54 7.44 -30.34
N SER A 670 3.56 6.27 -30.99
CA SER A 670 2.57 5.91 -32.02
C SER A 670 1.21 5.65 -31.36
N MET A 671 0.27 6.60 -31.52
CA MET A 671 -1.03 6.56 -30.83
C MET A 671 -2.20 6.84 -31.77
N LEU A 672 -3.31 6.14 -31.55
CA LEU A 672 -4.61 6.43 -32.14
C LEU A 672 -5.59 6.80 -31.03
N TYR A 673 -6.26 7.94 -31.15
CA TYR A 673 -7.35 8.35 -30.29
C TYR A 673 -8.69 8.24 -31.04
N VAL A 674 -9.56 7.36 -30.56
CA VAL A 674 -10.93 7.22 -31.07
C VAL A 674 -11.94 7.47 -29.97
N ARG A 675 -13.09 8.06 -30.35
CA ARG A 675 -14.18 8.34 -29.43
C ARG A 675 -15.47 7.69 -29.90
N SER A 676 -16.15 6.98 -28.99
CA SER A 676 -17.50 6.49 -29.23
C SER A 676 -18.51 7.64 -29.16
N HIS A 677 -19.62 7.52 -29.90
CA HIS A 677 -20.69 8.54 -29.89
C HIS A 677 -21.38 8.68 -28.51
N GLY A 678 -21.30 7.65 -27.66
CA GLY A 678 -21.91 7.65 -26.34
C GLY A 678 -21.28 6.59 -25.45
N ARG A 679 -21.76 6.51 -24.19
CA ARG A 679 -21.24 5.58 -23.20
C ARG A 679 -21.35 4.14 -23.68
N GLU A 680 -20.24 3.41 -23.65
CA GLU A 680 -20.16 1.98 -23.97
C GLU A 680 -19.44 1.17 -22.87
N THR A 681 -19.56 -0.15 -22.94
CA THR A 681 -18.89 -1.08 -22.01
C THR A 681 -17.43 -1.26 -22.40
N ILE A 682 -16.60 -1.72 -21.46
CA ILE A 682 -15.18 -2.00 -21.71
C ILE A 682 -14.99 -3.08 -22.79
N GLN A 683 -15.85 -4.10 -22.82
CA GLN A 683 -15.83 -5.15 -23.85
C GLN A 683 -16.12 -4.58 -25.26
N THR A 684 -17.06 -3.65 -25.38
CA THR A 684 -17.32 -2.95 -26.64
C THR A 684 -16.12 -2.10 -27.06
N ALA A 685 -15.51 -1.36 -26.14
CA ALA A 685 -14.31 -0.59 -26.41
C ALA A 685 -13.13 -1.47 -26.88
N TRP A 686 -12.96 -2.64 -26.25
CA TRP A 686 -11.96 -3.64 -26.67
C TRP A 686 -12.22 -4.16 -28.07
N ASN A 687 -13.45 -4.55 -28.41
CA ASN A 687 -13.81 -5.01 -29.76
C ASN A 687 -13.56 -3.94 -30.83
N ARG A 688 -13.77 -2.67 -30.50
CA ARG A 688 -13.44 -1.54 -31.37
C ARG A 688 -11.92 -1.42 -31.55
N GLY A 689 -11.17 -1.46 -30.47
CA GLY A 689 -9.70 -1.45 -30.50
C GLY A 689 -9.12 -2.61 -31.31
N ILE A 690 -9.67 -3.83 -31.18
CA ILE A 690 -9.26 -5.00 -31.96
C ILE A 690 -9.42 -4.73 -33.46
N SER A 691 -10.53 -4.10 -33.86
CA SER A 691 -10.79 -3.79 -35.28
C SER A 691 -9.85 -2.72 -35.84
N LEU A 692 -9.33 -1.84 -34.98
CA LEU A 692 -8.44 -0.75 -35.33
C LEU A 692 -6.95 -1.12 -35.24
N SER A 693 -6.65 -2.28 -34.63
CA SER A 693 -5.30 -2.81 -34.44
C SER A 693 -4.63 -3.14 -35.77
N ARG A 694 -3.35 -2.78 -35.89
CA ARG A 694 -2.48 -3.11 -37.02
C ARG A 694 -1.47 -4.21 -36.67
N ALA A 695 -1.48 -4.72 -35.44
CA ALA A 695 -0.53 -5.73 -34.97
C ALA A 695 -1.12 -7.15 -34.88
N PRO A 696 -0.26 -8.19 -34.96
CA PRO A 696 -0.66 -9.58 -34.72
C PRO A 696 -0.85 -9.90 -33.23
N TYR A 697 -0.27 -9.11 -32.32
CA TYR A 697 -0.37 -9.31 -30.88
C TYR A 697 -1.11 -8.17 -30.20
N LEU A 698 -1.99 -8.52 -29.26
CA LEU A 698 -2.84 -7.59 -28.54
C LEU A 698 -2.56 -7.61 -27.05
N CYS A 699 -2.47 -6.41 -26.48
CA CYS A 699 -2.45 -6.15 -25.04
C CYS A 699 -3.62 -5.24 -24.69
N PHE A 700 -4.23 -5.40 -23.51
CA PHE A 700 -5.33 -4.55 -23.06
C PHE A 700 -4.98 -3.98 -21.70
N LEU A 701 -5.20 -2.68 -21.53
CA LEU A 701 -4.90 -1.97 -20.28
C LEU A 701 -6.03 -1.00 -19.92
N GLY A 702 -6.30 -0.88 -18.63
CA GLY A 702 -6.92 0.29 -18.02
C GLY A 702 -5.88 1.38 -17.69
N VAL A 703 -6.31 2.63 -17.49
CA VAL A 703 -5.41 3.70 -17.02
C VAL A 703 -4.96 3.52 -15.55
N ASP A 704 -5.58 2.58 -14.86
CA ASP A 704 -5.24 2.08 -13.54
C ASP A 704 -4.37 0.81 -13.59
N GLU A 705 -3.86 0.45 -14.76
CA GLU A 705 -2.99 -0.69 -14.99
C GLU A 705 -1.70 -0.22 -15.65
N THR A 706 -0.61 -0.94 -15.38
CA THR A 706 0.65 -0.73 -16.08
C THR A 706 1.43 -2.03 -16.18
N ILE A 707 2.51 -2.00 -16.95
CA ILE A 707 3.37 -3.13 -17.22
C ILE A 707 4.83 -2.70 -17.11
N LEU A 708 5.70 -3.63 -16.70
CA LEU A 708 7.13 -3.35 -16.60
C LEU A 708 7.75 -3.05 -17.97
N PRO A 709 8.84 -2.26 -18.05
CA PRO A 709 9.42 -1.78 -19.31
C PRO A 709 9.67 -2.83 -20.40
N ASP A 710 10.08 -4.04 -20.03
CA ASP A 710 10.39 -5.14 -20.96
C ASP A 710 9.22 -6.13 -21.16
N CYS A 711 8.05 -5.86 -20.56
CA CYS A 711 6.92 -6.79 -20.53
C CYS A 711 6.47 -7.21 -21.94
N LEU A 712 6.23 -6.25 -22.83
CA LEU A 712 5.73 -6.56 -24.18
C LEU A 712 6.75 -7.36 -24.99
N GLU A 713 8.03 -7.01 -24.87
CA GLU A 713 9.13 -7.69 -25.57
C GLU A 713 9.25 -9.14 -25.13
N VAL A 714 9.25 -9.38 -23.81
CA VAL A 714 9.32 -10.72 -23.20
C VAL A 714 8.14 -11.59 -23.63
N LEU A 715 6.91 -11.06 -23.54
CA LEU A 715 5.72 -11.83 -23.89
C LEU A 715 5.60 -12.08 -25.40
N ALA A 716 5.99 -11.10 -26.23
CA ALA A 716 5.99 -11.26 -27.68
C ALA A 716 7.02 -12.30 -28.13
N GLN A 717 8.20 -12.34 -27.50
CA GLN A 717 9.23 -13.34 -27.79
C GLN A 717 8.73 -14.78 -27.53
N GLU A 718 7.96 -14.98 -26.47
CA GLU A 718 7.36 -16.29 -26.16
C GLU A 718 6.35 -16.74 -27.23
N LEU A 719 5.52 -15.82 -27.72
CA LEU A 719 4.61 -16.09 -28.84
C LEU A 719 5.37 -16.34 -30.14
N ASP A 720 6.41 -15.58 -30.43
CA ASP A 720 7.20 -15.75 -31.66
C ASP A 720 7.91 -17.11 -31.71
N GLN A 721 8.37 -17.61 -30.57
CA GLN A 721 9.08 -18.90 -30.47
C GLN A 721 8.17 -20.12 -30.59
N ASP A 722 6.90 -20.01 -30.19
CA ASP A 722 5.94 -21.12 -30.25
C ASP A 722 4.63 -20.70 -30.93
N SER A 723 4.52 -21.05 -32.21
CA SER A 723 3.31 -20.84 -33.02
C SER A 723 2.06 -21.55 -32.50
N THR A 724 2.20 -22.51 -31.58
CA THR A 724 1.07 -23.20 -30.96
C THR A 724 0.50 -22.46 -29.76
N LEU A 725 1.21 -21.47 -29.20
CA LEU A 725 0.72 -20.61 -28.13
C LEU A 725 -0.16 -19.50 -28.69
N ASP A 726 -1.27 -19.26 -28.01
CA ASP A 726 -2.22 -18.20 -28.33
C ASP A 726 -2.15 -17.05 -27.31
N TRP A 727 -1.82 -17.34 -26.05
CA TRP A 727 -1.84 -16.37 -24.94
C TRP A 727 -0.66 -16.57 -23.98
N VAL A 728 0.09 -15.51 -23.67
CA VAL A 728 1.18 -15.54 -22.68
C VAL A 728 0.95 -14.47 -21.62
N ILE A 729 1.26 -14.79 -20.35
CA ILE A 729 1.07 -13.88 -19.21
C ILE A 729 2.21 -14.00 -18.20
N GLY A 730 2.52 -12.91 -17.49
CA GLY A 730 3.39 -12.92 -16.31
C GLY A 730 2.63 -13.04 -14.97
N HIS A 731 3.36 -12.93 -13.87
CA HIS A 731 2.77 -12.59 -12.57
C HIS A 731 2.32 -11.13 -12.57
N SER A 732 1.39 -10.80 -11.66
CA SER A 732 0.93 -9.42 -11.50
C SER A 732 0.85 -9.00 -10.03
N LEU A 733 0.91 -7.70 -9.77
CA LEU A 733 0.85 -7.14 -8.42
C LEU A 733 -0.24 -6.07 -8.32
N VAL A 734 -1.13 -6.21 -7.33
CA VAL A 734 -2.11 -5.17 -6.98
C VAL A 734 -1.52 -4.29 -5.89
N THR A 735 -1.46 -2.99 -6.16
CA THR A 735 -0.85 -1.99 -5.28
C THR A 735 -1.84 -0.87 -5.03
N ASN A 736 -2.12 -0.54 -3.77
CA ASN A 736 -2.81 0.70 -3.41
C ASN A 736 -1.93 1.87 -3.80
N VAL A 737 -2.52 2.84 -4.49
CA VAL A 737 -1.92 4.14 -4.78
C VAL A 737 -2.78 5.26 -4.22
N ASP A 738 -2.21 6.44 -4.02
CA ASP A 738 -2.99 7.64 -3.73
C ASP A 738 -3.64 8.19 -5.01
N GLN A 739 -4.33 9.32 -4.91
CA GLN A 739 -5.00 9.97 -6.04
C GLN A 739 -4.02 10.37 -7.15
N GLN A 740 -2.74 10.55 -6.84
CA GLN A 740 -1.68 10.91 -7.78
C GLN A 740 -0.96 9.69 -8.36
N GLY A 741 -1.34 8.47 -7.96
CA GLY A 741 -0.72 7.23 -8.43
C GLY A 741 0.56 6.84 -7.68
N SER A 742 0.88 7.52 -6.57
CA SER A 742 2.05 7.17 -5.76
C SER A 742 1.78 5.95 -4.87
N TRP A 743 2.77 5.07 -4.74
CA TRP A 743 2.67 3.84 -3.96
C TRP A 743 2.27 4.09 -2.49
N VAL A 744 1.25 3.37 -2.01
CA VAL A 744 0.81 3.38 -0.61
C VAL A 744 1.16 2.07 0.10
N ASN A 745 0.72 0.94 -0.46
CA ASN A 745 1.08 -0.42 -0.04
C ASN A 745 0.72 -1.46 -1.09
N ASP A 746 1.36 -2.63 -1.05
CA ASP A 746 0.95 -3.78 -1.85
C ASP A 746 -0.19 -4.56 -1.19
N ILE A 747 -1.20 -4.90 -1.98
CA ILE A 747 -2.39 -5.63 -1.55
C ILE A 747 -2.23 -7.12 -1.81
N MET A 748 -1.96 -7.49 -3.06
CA MET A 748 -2.12 -8.86 -3.53
C MET A 748 -1.20 -9.16 -4.71
N PRO A 749 -0.19 -10.03 -4.54
CA PRO A 749 0.52 -10.60 -5.67
C PRO A 749 -0.26 -11.78 -6.27
N TYR A 750 -0.28 -11.90 -7.59
CA TYR A 750 -0.80 -13.04 -8.34
C TYR A 750 0.37 -13.87 -8.87
N HIS A 751 0.79 -14.87 -8.09
CA HIS A 751 1.85 -15.81 -8.46
C HIS A 751 1.27 -17.04 -9.16
N ARG A 752 1.59 -17.23 -10.44
CA ARG A 752 0.99 -18.24 -11.33
C ARG A 752 1.85 -19.50 -11.55
N THR A 753 2.89 -19.71 -10.75
CA THR A 753 3.77 -20.88 -10.85
C THR A 753 3.61 -21.85 -9.67
N PRO A 754 3.66 -23.18 -9.89
CA PRO A 754 3.68 -23.87 -11.19
C PRO A 754 2.35 -23.71 -11.96
N TYR A 755 2.42 -23.71 -13.29
CA TYR A 755 1.28 -23.43 -14.18
C TYR A 755 0.74 -24.67 -14.90
N LYS A 756 -0.60 -24.75 -15.00
CA LYS A 756 -1.35 -25.56 -15.96
C LYS A 756 -2.53 -24.76 -16.47
N GLN A 757 -2.80 -24.82 -17.77
CA GLN A 757 -3.88 -24.06 -18.40
C GLN A 757 -5.24 -24.27 -17.72
N ASP A 758 -5.58 -25.52 -17.40
CA ASP A 758 -6.91 -25.81 -16.84
C ASP A 758 -7.11 -25.28 -15.40
N LEU A 759 -6.08 -24.77 -14.72
CA LEU A 759 -6.23 -24.08 -13.44
C LEU A 759 -7.12 -22.83 -13.54
N ILE A 760 -7.28 -22.27 -14.75
CA ILE A 760 -8.12 -21.09 -14.99
C ILE A 760 -9.61 -21.37 -14.68
N TYR A 761 -10.07 -22.61 -14.82
CA TYR A 761 -11.44 -22.98 -14.42
C TYR A 761 -11.67 -22.90 -12.90
N LEU A 762 -10.59 -22.94 -12.11
CA LEU A 762 -10.61 -22.93 -10.65
C LEU A 762 -10.44 -21.52 -10.07
N GLU A 763 -10.10 -20.52 -10.90
CA GLU A 763 -9.86 -19.14 -10.49
C GLU A 763 -10.05 -18.16 -11.63
N THR A 764 -11.00 -17.23 -11.48
CA THR A 764 -11.32 -16.24 -12.53
C THR A 764 -10.18 -15.29 -12.86
N CYS A 765 -9.26 -15.02 -11.92
CA CYS A 765 -8.11 -14.11 -12.12
C CYS A 765 -6.82 -14.80 -12.59
N TYR A 766 -6.87 -16.12 -12.85
CA TYR A 766 -5.66 -16.87 -13.20
C TYR A 766 -5.09 -16.41 -14.55
N LEU A 767 -5.93 -16.17 -15.56
CA LEU A 767 -5.59 -15.31 -16.71
C LEU A 767 -6.26 -13.95 -16.53
N SER A 768 -5.44 -12.90 -16.48
CA SER A 768 -5.85 -11.50 -16.51
C SER A 768 -5.21 -10.81 -17.72
N TRP A 769 -5.56 -9.54 -17.95
CA TRP A 769 -4.97 -8.73 -19.03
C TRP A 769 -3.74 -7.95 -18.57
N VAL A 770 -3.64 -7.69 -17.26
CA VAL A 770 -2.48 -7.06 -16.62
C VAL A 770 -1.24 -7.95 -16.78
N GLY A 771 -0.27 -7.51 -17.57
CA GLY A 771 0.95 -8.25 -17.88
C GLY A 771 0.70 -9.45 -18.81
N ALA A 772 -0.26 -9.33 -19.74
CA ALA A 772 -0.60 -10.37 -20.72
C ALA A 772 -0.52 -9.87 -22.17
N LEU A 773 -0.28 -10.82 -23.07
CA LEU A 773 -0.24 -10.62 -24.51
C LEU A 773 -0.85 -11.85 -25.20
N TYR A 774 -1.70 -11.64 -26.20
CA TYR A 774 -2.27 -12.75 -26.97
C TYR A 774 -2.38 -12.47 -28.46
N ARG A 775 -2.49 -13.54 -29.27
CA ARG A 775 -2.63 -13.46 -30.73
C ARG A 775 -3.99 -12.90 -31.13
N ARG A 776 -4.00 -11.86 -31.98
CA ARG A 776 -5.22 -11.31 -32.56
C ARG A 776 -6.07 -12.38 -33.28
N SER A 777 -5.42 -13.38 -33.89
CA SER A 777 -6.09 -14.48 -34.61
C SER A 777 -7.01 -15.34 -33.74
N ILE A 778 -6.96 -15.23 -32.40
CA ILE A 778 -7.98 -15.81 -31.52
C ILE A 778 -9.38 -15.31 -31.91
N HIS A 779 -9.51 -14.04 -32.28
CA HIS A 779 -10.81 -13.43 -32.60
C HIS A 779 -11.38 -13.93 -33.94
N GLU A 780 -10.53 -14.19 -34.92
CA GLU A 780 -10.93 -14.79 -36.21
C GLU A 780 -11.37 -16.25 -36.03
N ARG A 781 -10.79 -16.96 -35.05
CA ARG A 781 -11.08 -18.38 -34.78
C ARG A 781 -12.28 -18.60 -33.86
N PHE A 782 -12.44 -17.79 -32.82
CA PHE A 782 -13.35 -18.08 -31.69
C PHE A 782 -14.21 -16.87 -31.27
N GLY A 783 -14.15 -15.78 -32.01
CA GLY A 783 -15.02 -14.63 -31.84
C GLY A 783 -14.50 -13.55 -30.87
N TYR A 784 -15.38 -12.61 -30.57
CA TYR A 784 -15.11 -11.33 -29.91
C TYR A 784 -15.70 -11.32 -28.49
N TYR A 785 -15.47 -10.23 -27.73
CA TYR A 785 -16.05 -10.07 -26.40
C TYR A 785 -17.55 -9.79 -26.48
N ASP A 786 -18.34 -10.31 -25.54
CA ASP A 786 -19.75 -9.94 -25.42
C ASP A 786 -19.89 -8.53 -24.79
N GLY A 787 -20.26 -7.55 -25.62
CA GLY A 787 -20.42 -6.14 -25.22
C GLY A 787 -21.54 -5.87 -24.21
N THR A 788 -22.37 -6.88 -23.87
CA THR A 788 -23.48 -6.71 -22.89
C THR A 788 -23.05 -6.82 -21.44
N PHE A 789 -21.84 -7.29 -21.16
CA PHE A 789 -21.29 -7.32 -19.81
C PHE A 789 -20.81 -5.94 -19.36
N ARG A 790 -20.93 -5.66 -18.07
CA ARG A 790 -20.44 -4.42 -17.44
C ARG A 790 -19.19 -4.67 -16.61
N GLY A 791 -19.07 -5.84 -16.00
CA GLY A 791 -17.97 -6.18 -15.09
C GLY A 791 -17.37 -7.57 -15.26
N ALA A 792 -18.07 -8.53 -15.88
CA ALA A 792 -17.62 -9.94 -15.97
C ALA A 792 -17.33 -10.45 -17.40
N GLY A 793 -17.30 -9.57 -18.41
CA GLY A 793 -17.15 -10.00 -19.81
C GLY A 793 -15.76 -10.56 -20.14
N ASP A 794 -14.75 -10.20 -19.35
CA ASP A 794 -13.42 -10.78 -19.42
C ASP A 794 -13.48 -12.29 -19.06
N THR A 795 -14.24 -12.62 -18.01
CA THR A 795 -14.43 -13.96 -17.47
C THR A 795 -15.27 -14.82 -18.40
N GLU A 796 -16.28 -14.23 -19.07
CA GLU A 796 -17.04 -14.91 -20.12
C GLU A 796 -16.14 -15.29 -21.29
N PHE A 797 -15.35 -14.34 -21.80
CA PHE A 797 -14.49 -14.57 -22.95
C PHE A 797 -13.52 -15.72 -22.67
N LYS A 798 -12.85 -15.71 -21.51
CA LYS A 798 -11.98 -16.81 -21.05
C LYS A 798 -12.75 -18.14 -21.04
N SER A 799 -13.88 -18.20 -20.34
CA SER A 799 -14.63 -19.46 -20.19
C SER A 799 -15.12 -20.02 -21.52
N ARG A 800 -15.39 -19.17 -22.51
CA ARG A 800 -15.80 -19.56 -23.84
C ARG A 800 -14.66 -20.03 -24.74
N VAL A 801 -13.49 -19.36 -24.73
CA VAL A 801 -12.41 -19.64 -25.71
C VAL A 801 -11.34 -20.62 -25.19
N LEU A 802 -11.17 -20.74 -23.87
CA LEU A 802 -10.16 -21.61 -23.25
C LEU A 802 -10.13 -23.08 -23.70
N PRO A 803 -11.26 -23.71 -24.09
CA PRO A 803 -11.23 -25.06 -24.64
C PRO A 803 -10.41 -25.20 -25.94
N PHE A 804 -10.16 -24.09 -26.66
CA PHE A 804 -9.64 -24.10 -28.02
C PHE A 804 -8.31 -23.37 -28.22
N ILE A 805 -7.80 -22.73 -27.17
CA ILE A 805 -6.54 -21.98 -27.21
C ILE A 805 -5.47 -22.66 -26.35
N LYS A 806 -4.21 -22.26 -26.53
CA LYS A 806 -3.13 -22.62 -25.60
C LYS A 806 -2.52 -21.42 -24.92
N SER A 807 -2.22 -21.56 -23.63
CA SER A 807 -1.61 -20.48 -22.85
C SER A 807 -0.34 -20.90 -22.11
N LYS A 808 0.51 -19.91 -21.81
CA LYS A 808 1.76 -20.05 -21.05
C LYS A 808 1.90 -18.96 -20.00
N VAL A 809 2.56 -19.29 -18.88
CA VAL A 809 2.99 -18.34 -17.85
C VAL A 809 4.49 -18.14 -17.93
N VAL A 810 4.94 -16.89 -17.94
CA VAL A 810 6.33 -16.48 -17.71
C VAL A 810 6.51 -16.26 -16.21
N ASP A 811 7.54 -16.86 -15.62
CA ASP A 811 7.80 -16.81 -14.17
C ASP A 811 8.46 -15.48 -13.74
N ARG A 812 7.84 -14.36 -14.11
CA ARG A 812 8.27 -12.99 -13.78
C ARG A 812 7.05 -12.11 -13.50
N THR A 813 7.14 -11.21 -12.53
CA THR A 813 6.12 -10.17 -12.35
C THR A 813 6.29 -9.15 -13.46
N LEU A 814 5.28 -9.03 -14.33
CA LEU A 814 5.33 -8.16 -15.52
C LEU A 814 4.21 -7.12 -15.53
N GLY A 815 3.15 -7.31 -14.75
CA GLY A 815 2.02 -6.39 -14.68
C GLY A 815 1.76 -5.83 -13.29
N VAL A 816 1.27 -4.60 -13.22
CA VAL A 816 0.91 -3.90 -11.99
C VAL A 816 -0.49 -3.31 -12.14
N PHE A 817 -1.35 -3.55 -11.16
CA PHE A 817 -2.67 -2.91 -11.04
C PHE A 817 -2.61 -1.86 -9.95
N TRP A 818 -2.77 -0.59 -10.32
CA TRP A 818 -2.85 0.55 -9.42
C TRP A 818 -4.27 0.68 -8.88
N ASN A 819 -4.46 0.24 -7.65
CA ASN A 819 -5.71 0.39 -6.93
C ASN A 819 -5.84 1.81 -6.36
N TYR A 820 -6.33 2.73 -7.19
CA TYR A 820 -6.72 4.08 -6.80
C TYR A 820 -7.85 4.06 -5.75
N PRO A 821 -7.99 5.11 -4.91
CA PRO A 821 -9.03 5.20 -3.89
C PRO A 821 -10.41 5.58 -4.46
N ASP A 822 -10.78 5.00 -5.61
CA ASP A 822 -12.01 5.28 -6.33
C ASP A 822 -12.97 4.08 -6.28
N GLU A 823 -14.26 4.34 -6.55
CA GLU A 823 -15.24 3.27 -6.72
C GLU A 823 -14.94 2.43 -7.97
N ARG A 824 -15.11 1.10 -7.87
CA ARG A 824 -14.82 0.16 -8.96
C ARG A 824 -16.06 -0.59 -9.40
N THR A 825 -16.23 -0.76 -10.71
CA THR A 825 -17.33 -1.57 -11.29
C THR A 825 -17.32 -3.01 -10.77
N THR A 826 -16.13 -3.59 -10.56
CA THR A 826 -15.97 -4.96 -10.01
C THR A 826 -16.27 -5.07 -8.52
N GLN A 827 -16.37 -3.94 -7.80
CA GLN A 827 -16.84 -3.87 -6.41
C GLN A 827 -18.35 -3.60 -6.34
N SER A 828 -19.11 -4.21 -7.24
CA SER A 828 -20.57 -4.09 -7.28
C SER A 828 -21.25 -5.46 -7.26
N PRO A 829 -22.42 -5.61 -6.61
CA PRO A 829 -23.27 -6.80 -6.75
C PRO A 829 -23.62 -7.15 -8.20
N GLN A 830 -23.56 -6.17 -9.11
CA GLN A 830 -23.77 -6.35 -10.55
C GLN A 830 -22.76 -7.31 -11.17
N ALA A 831 -21.46 -7.17 -10.85
CA ALA A 831 -20.42 -8.04 -11.39
C ALA A 831 -20.63 -9.50 -10.95
N GLU A 832 -21.00 -9.73 -9.69
CA GLU A 832 -21.30 -11.08 -9.20
C GLU A 832 -22.56 -11.69 -9.85
N ILE A 833 -23.57 -10.87 -10.17
CA ILE A 833 -24.75 -11.33 -10.91
C ILE A 833 -24.34 -11.76 -12.32
N GLU A 834 -23.53 -10.95 -13.01
CA GLU A 834 -23.01 -11.27 -14.34
C GLU A 834 -22.14 -12.53 -14.34
N ASP A 835 -21.41 -12.81 -13.25
CA ASP A 835 -20.64 -14.05 -13.09
C ASP A 835 -21.49 -15.32 -13.13
N MET A 836 -22.80 -15.23 -12.95
CA MET A 836 -23.69 -16.36 -13.16
C MET A 836 -23.63 -16.85 -14.60
N ARG A 837 -23.62 -15.91 -15.54
CA ARG A 837 -23.48 -16.17 -16.97
C ARG A 837 -22.02 -16.37 -17.36
N ALA A 838 -21.12 -15.50 -16.89
CA ALA A 838 -19.73 -15.49 -17.32
C ALA A 838 -18.92 -16.70 -16.82
N TRP A 839 -19.26 -17.26 -15.66
CA TRP A 839 -18.42 -18.29 -15.04
C TRP A 839 -19.19 -19.47 -14.47
N TYR A 840 -20.23 -19.24 -13.64
CA TYR A 840 -20.92 -20.35 -12.99
C TYR A 840 -21.71 -21.22 -13.96
N LEU A 841 -22.23 -20.66 -15.06
CA LEU A 841 -22.81 -21.43 -16.16
C LEU A 841 -21.80 -22.44 -16.73
N HIS A 842 -20.56 -22.02 -16.96
CA HIS A 842 -19.46 -22.87 -17.45
C HIS A 842 -18.96 -23.89 -16.41
N ARG A 843 -19.36 -23.76 -15.15
CA ARG A 843 -19.03 -24.71 -14.07
C ARG A 843 -20.08 -25.79 -13.87
N THR A 844 -21.21 -25.70 -14.57
CA THR A 844 -22.22 -26.77 -14.59
C THR A 844 -21.73 -27.99 -15.39
N LEU A 845 -22.46 -29.10 -15.32
CA LEU A 845 -22.17 -30.27 -16.15
C LEU A 845 -22.15 -29.93 -17.66
N ALA A 846 -23.07 -29.07 -18.12
CA ALA A 846 -23.09 -28.57 -19.50
C ALA A 846 -21.83 -27.79 -19.87
N GLY A 847 -21.34 -26.94 -18.96
CA GLY A 847 -20.09 -26.21 -19.15
C GLY A 847 -18.85 -27.12 -19.19
N VAL A 848 -18.82 -28.16 -18.36
CA VAL A 848 -17.78 -29.20 -18.41
C VAL A 848 -17.82 -29.92 -19.76
N ARG A 849 -19.00 -30.29 -20.27
CA ARG A 849 -19.11 -30.89 -21.61
C ARG A 849 -18.58 -29.97 -22.70
N TYR A 850 -19.02 -28.72 -22.70
CA TYR A 850 -18.56 -27.72 -23.66
C TYR A 850 -17.02 -27.64 -23.67
N ALA A 851 -16.39 -27.63 -22.49
CA ALA A 851 -14.95 -27.52 -22.37
C ALA A 851 -14.15 -28.78 -22.71
N PHE A 852 -14.72 -29.98 -22.49
CA PHE A 852 -13.96 -31.24 -22.54
C PHE A 852 -14.50 -32.29 -23.52
N ALA A 853 -15.59 -32.03 -24.26
CA ALA A 853 -16.15 -33.00 -25.22
C ALA A 853 -15.17 -33.43 -26.31
N ASN A 854 -14.31 -32.53 -26.76
CA ASN A 854 -13.33 -32.78 -27.81
C ASN A 854 -11.89 -32.86 -27.29
N ARG A 855 -11.71 -33.06 -25.98
CA ARG A 855 -10.40 -33.13 -25.31
C ARG A 855 -10.10 -34.53 -24.84
N LYS A 856 -8.84 -34.79 -24.50
CA LYS A 856 -8.40 -36.11 -24.04
C LYS A 856 -8.91 -36.37 -22.63
N VAL A 857 -9.28 -37.63 -22.35
CA VAL A 857 -9.77 -38.05 -21.02
C VAL A 857 -8.75 -37.74 -19.93
N GLU A 858 -7.45 -37.85 -20.23
CA GLU A 858 -6.38 -37.58 -19.28
C GLU A 858 -6.33 -36.12 -18.81
N GLU A 859 -6.77 -35.17 -19.64
CA GLU A 859 -6.84 -33.75 -19.29
C GLU A 859 -7.97 -33.51 -18.26
N LEU A 860 -9.12 -34.16 -18.46
CA LEU A 860 -10.23 -34.17 -17.52
C LEU A 860 -9.82 -34.83 -16.19
N GLU A 861 -9.14 -35.97 -16.25
CA GLU A 861 -8.60 -36.65 -15.07
C GLU A 861 -7.65 -35.72 -14.29
N GLN A 862 -6.69 -35.09 -14.97
CA GLN A 862 -5.74 -34.17 -14.35
C GLN A 862 -6.44 -33.01 -13.63
N LEU A 863 -7.49 -32.43 -14.23
CA LEU A 863 -8.22 -31.34 -13.59
C LEU A 863 -9.00 -31.79 -12.34
N ILE A 864 -9.46 -33.04 -12.28
CA ILE A 864 -10.01 -33.61 -11.04
C ILE A 864 -8.93 -33.64 -9.95
N TYR A 865 -7.70 -34.09 -10.24
CA TYR A 865 -6.61 -34.05 -9.26
C TYR A 865 -6.33 -32.62 -8.76
N LEU A 866 -6.24 -31.66 -9.68
CA LEU A 866 -5.97 -30.25 -9.37
C LEU A 866 -7.12 -29.64 -8.54
N SER A 867 -8.39 -29.91 -8.87
CA SER A 867 -9.54 -29.42 -8.11
C SER A 867 -9.54 -29.84 -6.63
N LEU A 868 -8.81 -30.90 -6.26
CA LEU A 868 -8.71 -31.38 -4.88
C LEU A 868 -7.50 -30.83 -4.12
N CYS A 869 -6.57 -30.13 -4.78
CA CYS A 869 -5.34 -29.64 -4.15
C CYS A 869 -4.60 -28.56 -4.94
N TYR A 870 -5.30 -27.57 -5.51
CA TYR A 870 -4.66 -26.49 -6.27
C TYR A 870 -4.28 -25.30 -5.37
N ARG A 871 -3.40 -24.44 -5.87
CA ARG A 871 -3.08 -23.15 -5.25
C ARG A 871 -3.69 -22.05 -6.11
N LYS A 872 -4.56 -21.21 -5.54
CA LYS A 872 -4.96 -19.97 -6.20
C LYS A 872 -3.77 -19.04 -6.32
N SER A 873 -3.65 -18.32 -7.43
CA SER A 873 -2.46 -17.52 -7.73
C SER A 873 -2.22 -16.41 -6.69
N TYR A 874 -3.29 -15.92 -6.07
CA TYR A 874 -3.26 -14.92 -4.99
C TYR A 874 -3.22 -15.49 -3.56
N CYS A 875 -3.18 -16.80 -3.39
CA CYS A 875 -3.14 -17.45 -2.08
C CYS A 875 -1.81 -18.20 -1.86
N ARG A 876 -1.37 -18.23 -0.59
CA ARG A 876 -0.20 -19.02 -0.15
C ARG A 876 -0.58 -20.43 0.33
N HIS A 877 -1.86 -20.72 0.52
CA HIS A 877 -2.37 -22.02 0.97
C HIS A 877 -2.97 -22.84 -0.19
N THR A 878 -3.09 -24.15 0.02
CA THR A 878 -3.78 -25.07 -0.89
C THR A 878 -5.29 -25.02 -0.66
N SER A 879 -6.04 -25.00 -1.76
CA SER A 879 -7.49 -24.92 -1.82
C SER A 879 -8.12 -26.14 -2.50
N THR A 880 -9.42 -26.33 -2.27
CA THR A 880 -10.27 -27.26 -3.01
C THR A 880 -11.33 -26.55 -3.83
N ASP A 881 -11.84 -27.23 -4.85
CA ASP A 881 -13.03 -26.85 -5.60
C ASP A 881 -13.89 -28.11 -5.80
N LEU A 882 -14.54 -28.53 -4.71
CA LEU A 882 -15.29 -29.78 -4.68
C LEU A 882 -16.51 -29.78 -5.60
N GLU A 883 -17.09 -28.61 -5.88
CA GLU A 883 -18.24 -28.48 -6.77
C GLU A 883 -17.84 -28.73 -8.22
N TYR A 884 -16.73 -28.13 -8.67
CA TYR A 884 -16.23 -28.39 -10.01
C TYR A 884 -15.69 -29.82 -10.14
N ALA A 885 -14.98 -30.32 -9.11
CA ALA A 885 -14.54 -31.72 -9.03
C ALA A 885 -15.70 -32.72 -9.22
N TYR A 886 -16.86 -32.43 -8.61
CA TYR A 886 -18.06 -33.24 -8.72
C TYR A 886 -18.61 -33.26 -10.15
N ASN A 887 -18.74 -32.10 -10.80
CA ASN A 887 -19.23 -32.02 -12.18
C ASN A 887 -18.26 -32.66 -13.20
N LEU A 888 -16.95 -32.49 -13.00
CA LEU A 888 -15.93 -33.20 -13.80
C LEU A 888 -16.05 -34.72 -13.64
N SER A 889 -16.28 -35.19 -12.40
CA SER A 889 -16.43 -36.62 -12.12
C SER A 889 -17.72 -37.20 -12.71
N LEU A 890 -18.82 -36.43 -12.72
CA LEU A 890 -20.08 -36.84 -13.36
C LEU A 890 -19.87 -37.05 -14.86
N TYR A 891 -19.21 -36.10 -15.53
CA TYR A 891 -18.94 -36.22 -16.96
C TYR A 891 -17.97 -37.37 -17.25
N LEU A 892 -16.88 -37.50 -16.46
CA LEU A 892 -15.91 -38.58 -16.61
C LEU A 892 -16.57 -39.96 -16.47
N LYS A 893 -17.52 -40.11 -15.53
CA LYS A 893 -18.27 -41.36 -15.33
C LYS A 893 -19.07 -41.77 -16.57
N GLU A 894 -19.54 -40.81 -17.35
CA GLU A 894 -20.28 -41.07 -18.58
C GLU A 894 -19.37 -41.49 -19.72
N ILE A 895 -18.26 -40.77 -19.94
CA ILE A 895 -17.40 -40.98 -21.11
C ILE A 895 -16.30 -42.03 -20.89
N ALA A 896 -15.91 -42.28 -19.65
CA ALA A 896 -14.83 -43.21 -19.27
C ALA A 896 -15.10 -43.83 -17.88
N PRO A 897 -16.11 -44.72 -17.75
CA PRO A 897 -16.53 -45.28 -16.46
C PRO A 897 -15.45 -46.10 -15.72
N GLU A 898 -14.44 -46.59 -16.45
CA GLU A 898 -13.30 -47.34 -15.90
C GLU A 898 -12.11 -46.44 -15.51
N SER A 899 -12.25 -45.11 -15.58
CA SER A 899 -11.16 -44.20 -15.27
C SER A 899 -10.69 -44.35 -13.81
N PRO A 900 -9.37 -44.45 -13.57
CA PRO A 900 -8.82 -44.55 -12.22
C PRO A 900 -9.05 -43.30 -11.36
N ALA A 901 -9.40 -42.14 -11.96
CA ALA A 901 -9.72 -40.93 -11.20
C ALA A 901 -11.08 -41.02 -10.49
N LEU A 902 -12.01 -41.87 -10.97
CA LEU A 902 -13.35 -42.03 -10.39
C LEU A 902 -13.34 -42.66 -9.00
N LYS A 903 -12.24 -43.26 -8.56
CA LYS A 903 -12.09 -43.76 -7.18
C LYS A 903 -12.26 -42.65 -6.12
N TYR A 904 -12.00 -41.39 -6.48
CA TYR A 904 -12.19 -40.24 -5.58
C TYR A 904 -13.62 -39.68 -5.58
N PHE A 905 -14.46 -40.07 -6.55
CA PHE A 905 -15.78 -39.47 -6.77
C PHE A 905 -16.67 -39.58 -5.53
N LYS A 906 -16.67 -40.74 -4.85
CA LYS A 906 -17.48 -40.92 -3.65
C LYS A 906 -17.05 -40.01 -2.50
N GLY A 907 -15.74 -39.83 -2.33
CA GLY A 907 -15.18 -38.91 -1.32
C GLY A 907 -15.54 -37.46 -1.62
N ILE A 908 -15.45 -37.04 -2.90
CA ILE A 908 -15.85 -35.71 -3.37
C ILE A 908 -17.31 -35.43 -3.02
N GLU A 909 -18.22 -36.34 -3.37
CA GLU A 909 -19.66 -36.21 -3.10
C GLU A 909 -19.94 -36.08 -1.59
N ILE A 910 -19.30 -36.91 -0.77
CA ILE A 910 -19.45 -36.89 0.69
C ILE A 910 -18.98 -35.55 1.27
N LEU A 911 -17.81 -35.06 0.83
CA LEU A 911 -17.25 -33.79 1.30
C LEU A 911 -18.11 -32.61 0.87
N LEU A 912 -18.51 -32.54 -0.41
CA LEU A 912 -19.35 -31.47 -0.94
C LEU A 912 -20.66 -31.37 -0.14
N ASN A 913 -21.32 -32.50 0.13
CA ASN A 913 -22.54 -32.53 0.92
C ASN A 913 -22.32 -32.09 2.38
N ALA A 914 -21.25 -32.54 3.03
CA ALA A 914 -20.91 -32.12 4.40
C ALA A 914 -20.63 -30.61 4.48
N TYR A 915 -19.96 -30.08 3.46
CA TYR A 915 -19.64 -28.67 3.32
C TYR A 915 -20.89 -27.81 3.09
N ARG A 916 -21.84 -28.25 2.25
CA ARG A 916 -23.16 -27.60 2.09
C ARG A 916 -23.96 -27.60 3.40
N GLN A 917 -23.84 -28.64 4.23
CA GLN A 917 -24.47 -28.71 5.55
C GLN A 917 -23.82 -27.78 6.60
N LEU A 918 -22.59 -27.33 6.38
CA LEU A 918 -22.00 -26.25 7.18
C LEU A 918 -22.55 -24.88 6.79
N ASP A 919 -22.96 -24.70 5.53
CA ASP A 919 -23.49 -23.44 5.03
C ASP A 919 -24.96 -23.21 5.36
N TRP A 920 -25.72 -24.30 5.53
CA TRP A 920 -27.10 -24.28 6.01
C TRP A 920 -27.35 -25.40 7.01
N MET A 921 -27.67 -25.02 8.24
CA MET A 921 -28.03 -25.95 9.31
C MET A 921 -29.54 -25.83 9.61
N PRO A 922 -30.39 -26.79 9.18
CA PRO A 922 -31.83 -26.71 9.38
C PRO A 922 -32.26 -26.63 10.84
N LYS A 923 -31.53 -27.32 11.73
CA LYS A 923 -31.75 -27.33 13.18
C LYS A 923 -30.56 -26.69 13.89
N LEU A 924 -30.77 -25.51 14.47
CA LEU A 924 -29.72 -24.74 15.16
C LEU A 924 -29.96 -24.75 16.68
N SER A 925 -28.99 -25.24 17.45
CA SER A 925 -28.95 -25.21 18.91
C SER A 925 -27.60 -24.66 19.38
N ARG A 926 -27.46 -24.29 20.65
CA ARG A 926 -26.24 -23.63 21.17
C ARG A 926 -24.93 -24.35 20.79
N PHE A 927 -24.94 -25.69 20.78
CA PHE A 927 -23.77 -26.50 20.49
C PHE A 927 -23.77 -27.16 19.11
N SER A 928 -24.87 -27.10 18.35
CA SER A 928 -24.94 -27.74 17.03
C SER A 928 -23.95 -27.18 16.00
N PRO A 929 -23.60 -25.86 15.96
CA PRO A 929 -22.57 -25.36 15.05
C PRO A 929 -21.20 -25.96 15.35
N LEU A 930 -20.85 -26.07 16.64
CA LEU A 930 -19.58 -26.67 17.06
C LEU A 930 -19.52 -28.16 16.72
N SER A 931 -20.58 -28.92 17.04
CA SER A 931 -20.62 -30.36 16.72
C SER A 931 -20.47 -30.58 15.22
N ARG A 932 -21.16 -29.78 14.39
CA ARG A 932 -21.12 -29.93 12.93
C ARG A 932 -19.76 -29.61 12.33
N VAL A 933 -19.07 -28.58 12.83
CA VAL A 933 -17.70 -28.26 12.44
C VAL A 933 -16.76 -29.41 12.77
N LEU A 934 -16.88 -30.00 13.97
CA LEU A 934 -16.03 -31.13 14.39
C LEU A 934 -16.31 -32.40 13.58
N GLU A 935 -17.58 -32.72 13.35
CA GLU A 935 -18.00 -33.84 12.48
C GLU A 935 -17.42 -33.70 11.07
N THR A 936 -17.57 -32.51 10.48
CA THR A 936 -17.08 -32.24 9.11
C THR A 936 -15.56 -32.31 9.03
N ARG A 937 -14.83 -31.84 10.06
CA ARG A 937 -13.36 -31.98 10.12
C ARG A 937 -12.92 -33.43 10.21
N LYS A 938 -13.56 -34.24 11.06
CA LYS A 938 -13.25 -35.66 11.19
C LYS A 938 -13.50 -36.39 9.87
N LEU A 939 -14.61 -36.06 9.21
CA LEU A 939 -14.95 -36.60 7.90
C LEU A 939 -13.92 -36.18 6.84
N ALA A 940 -13.58 -34.89 6.77
CA ALA A 940 -12.55 -34.37 5.88
C ALA A 940 -11.19 -35.05 6.08
N GLN A 941 -10.76 -35.22 7.32
CA GLN A 941 -9.53 -35.95 7.66
C GLN A 941 -9.59 -37.42 7.22
N LYS A 942 -10.71 -38.11 7.44
CA LYS A 942 -10.90 -39.50 7.00
C LYS A 942 -10.77 -39.62 5.48
N ILE A 943 -11.54 -38.83 4.73
CA ILE A 943 -11.49 -38.85 3.25
C ILE A 943 -10.11 -38.42 2.74
N GLN A 944 -9.45 -37.47 3.40
CA GLN A 944 -8.08 -37.09 3.06
C GLN A 944 -7.12 -38.28 3.17
N GLN A 945 -7.15 -39.04 4.28
CA GLN A 945 -6.30 -40.22 4.44
C GLN A 945 -6.60 -41.29 3.38
N GLU A 946 -7.89 -41.53 3.09
CA GLU A 946 -8.30 -42.45 2.04
C GLU A 946 -7.75 -42.03 0.67
N HIS A 947 -7.90 -40.75 0.30
CA HIS A 947 -7.41 -40.23 -0.97
C HIS A 947 -5.88 -40.28 -1.08
N LEU A 948 -5.16 -40.04 0.03
CA LEU A 948 -3.70 -40.09 0.07
C LEU A 948 -3.13 -41.48 -0.18
N THR A 949 -3.84 -42.56 0.18
CA THR A 949 -3.34 -43.95 0.03
C THR A 949 -2.99 -44.33 -1.40
N SER A 950 -3.64 -43.71 -2.39
CA SER A 950 -3.43 -44.00 -3.81
C SER A 950 -3.28 -42.73 -4.65
N TRP A 951 -2.81 -41.64 -4.02
CA TRP A 951 -2.64 -40.33 -4.64
C TRP A 951 -1.48 -40.28 -5.62
N ASN A 952 -1.71 -39.74 -6.82
CA ASN A 952 -0.68 -39.51 -7.80
C ASN A 952 -0.20 -38.05 -7.75
N ARG A 953 1.01 -37.83 -7.23
CA ARG A 953 1.61 -36.48 -7.08
C ARG A 953 1.97 -35.83 -8.42
N GLU A 954 2.32 -36.61 -9.44
CA GLU A 954 2.68 -36.07 -10.76
C GLU A 954 1.48 -35.40 -11.43
N ARG A 955 0.29 -35.99 -11.25
CA ARG A 955 -0.97 -35.43 -11.77
C ARG A 955 -1.45 -34.17 -11.03
N SER A 956 -0.86 -33.85 -9.87
CA SER A 956 -1.23 -32.70 -9.03
C SER A 956 -0.11 -31.69 -8.82
N LEU A 957 0.87 -31.59 -9.75
CA LEU A 957 1.99 -30.65 -9.65
C LEU A 957 2.81 -30.80 -8.34
N GLY A 958 2.90 -32.03 -7.84
CA GLY A 958 3.57 -32.34 -6.57
C GLY A 958 2.73 -32.08 -5.32
N LEU A 959 1.53 -31.50 -5.46
CA LEU A 959 0.65 -31.15 -4.35
C LEU A 959 -0.10 -32.37 -3.82
N GLN A 960 -0.59 -32.26 -2.58
CA GLN A 960 -1.38 -33.29 -1.92
C GLN A 960 -2.69 -32.71 -1.38
N PRO A 961 -3.79 -33.50 -1.38
CA PRO A 961 -5.08 -33.08 -0.86
C PRO A 961 -4.95 -32.74 0.62
N THR A 962 -5.33 -31.49 0.94
CA THR A 962 -5.35 -30.97 2.29
C THR A 962 -6.74 -30.40 2.54
N TYR A 963 -7.65 -31.21 3.07
CA TYR A 963 -9.07 -30.87 3.19
C TYR A 963 -9.34 -29.98 4.40
N THR A 964 -8.96 -28.72 4.26
CA THR A 964 -9.26 -27.65 5.21
C THR A 964 -10.61 -27.04 4.86
N ILE A 965 -11.61 -27.22 5.73
CA ILE A 965 -13.03 -26.87 5.46
C ILE A 965 -13.31 -25.44 4.99
N PHE A 966 -12.40 -24.48 5.21
CA PHE A 966 -12.54 -23.08 4.80
C PHE A 966 -11.57 -22.64 3.69
N ASN A 967 -10.72 -23.55 3.20
CA ASN A 967 -9.84 -23.35 2.04
C ASN A 967 -10.46 -24.06 0.85
N ASP A 968 -11.60 -23.54 0.42
CA ASP A 968 -12.40 -24.10 -0.67
C ASP A 968 -12.94 -22.94 -1.50
N ASN A 969 -13.11 -23.13 -2.80
CA ASN A 969 -13.54 -22.09 -3.73
C ASN A 969 -14.81 -21.37 -3.26
N ARG A 970 -15.72 -22.09 -2.58
CA ARG A 970 -16.97 -21.52 -2.00
C ARG A 970 -16.75 -20.49 -0.90
N HIS A 971 -15.56 -20.41 -0.31
CA HIS A 971 -15.16 -19.42 0.70
C HIS A 971 -14.21 -18.35 0.16
N GLU A 972 -13.51 -18.65 -0.93
CA GLU A 972 -12.48 -17.79 -1.52
C GLU A 972 -13.04 -16.91 -2.63
N GLN A 973 -14.19 -17.30 -3.18
CA GLN A 973 -14.87 -16.59 -4.23
C GLN A 973 -16.28 -16.15 -3.81
N HIS A 974 -16.61 -14.89 -4.07
CA HIS A 974 -17.95 -14.33 -3.81
C HIS A 974 -18.47 -14.58 -2.38
N ALA A 975 -17.54 -14.62 -1.42
CA ALA A 975 -17.84 -14.86 -0.01
C ALA A 975 -17.74 -13.58 0.83
N PHE A 976 -17.18 -12.50 0.29
CA PHE A 976 -17.16 -11.18 0.93
C PHE A 976 -18.57 -10.57 1.00
N LEU A 977 -18.79 -9.64 1.93
CA LEU A 977 -20.10 -9.01 2.11
C LEU A 977 -20.18 -7.73 1.28
N TRP A 978 -21.35 -7.47 0.70
CA TRP A 978 -21.66 -6.20 0.06
C TRP A 978 -22.03 -5.19 1.15
N PHE A 979 -21.14 -4.21 1.36
CA PHE A 979 -21.38 -3.11 2.28
C PHE A 979 -22.15 -2.02 1.53
N THR A 980 -23.41 -1.82 1.90
CA THR A 980 -24.28 -0.75 1.37
C THR A 980 -24.09 0.53 2.18
N GLU A 981 -24.38 1.70 1.61
CA GLU A 981 -24.35 2.93 2.40
C GLU A 981 -25.31 2.83 3.57
N VAL A 982 -24.86 3.22 4.75
CA VAL A 982 -25.71 3.34 5.93
C VAL A 982 -25.72 4.80 6.29
N GLU A 983 -26.89 5.43 6.25
CA GLU A 983 -27.07 6.85 6.59
C GLU A 983 -26.17 7.22 7.78
N LYS A 984 -25.23 8.15 7.53
CA LYS A 984 -24.46 8.76 8.60
C LYS A 984 -25.46 9.59 9.38
N SER A 985 -25.49 9.40 10.70
CA SER A 985 -26.29 10.25 11.58
C SER A 985 -25.92 11.70 11.34
N GLU A 986 -26.90 12.53 11.00
CA GLU A 986 -26.89 13.94 11.41
C GLU A 986 -26.69 14.06 12.93
#